data_AF-A0A7X7UYC0-F1
#
_entry.id   AF-A0A7X7UYC0-F1
#
_cell.length_a   1.000
_cell.length_b   1.000
_cell.length_c   1.000
_cell.angle_alpha   90.00
_cell.angle_beta   90.00
_cell.angle_gamma   90.00
#
_symmetry.space_group_name_H-M   'P 1'
#
loop_
_entity.id
_entity.type
_entity.pdbx_description
1 polymer ?
#
loop_
_entity_poly.entity_id
_entity_poly.type
_entity_poly.pdbx_seq_one_letter_code
_entity_poly.pdbx_strand_id
1 'polypeptide(L)'
;MEINPVVTNTQAPQKTKEKKVRKRTSMSINGLTLFIIGAVFVVLSFLTFQLVMKGVYGSFSLTKTIPSLEYVNNMFGKKYVEVAILNSKYTENRQPAGSTWLSDNIITWQRFLDNIKVEYDIIGDLDLEEGRHWKYSMLILPGSQALSDNELVAIKKFIDRGGSVFATGGTASYSADGKWRGWQFLTEIFGVKFIKDFKNEELQTHLHTLRGNLPLTANIPTGYPMKIATWDRPIAVEVLEPRTTQVSFWYNYRQDSGLVREEVRKSAGIINGTYGRGRFIWFGFELNAVIGVQEDFVVFDRLFQNGMAWLNYKNIGYIKDWPGNYEAAAIIVPQLTEEIDNINNLLPILGANGVRADFMIDPGLVSSRPDLVTRIMNYGNLGAIIDIGYLQFISDTSSKLDDYKTQSGRIEDVKKLKLGDQKSIFKGMIPTYGLFDDNTVTALVNNRFYYVMTDSLTDRSVPRTIIKGDRPIISITKTARDDFRVIRDLGLTEPEFQLYTYKEDVDRVLFEGGLYVFKLHTEHQCKAQYVQVVSELIKYMKSKNIWVTNAMDIYNWWVRKNKIEMRVDFRSNTRMAVTVSNPGYEYLNEFLVNINLQRPAKNIRITAEIIGTEIPNFTYDEQNKILYLSIKNLKPGKSRIYYIDYDVVKENLL
;
A
#
# COMPACT_ATOMS: atom_id res chain seq x y z
N MET A 1 70.45 69.56 60.07
CA MET A 1 71.38 69.00 59.09
C MET A 1 70.87 69.44 57.72
N GLU A 2 71.28 70.64 57.31
CA GLU A 2 72.42 70.83 56.39
C GLU A 2 72.04 70.30 54.99
N ILE A 3 71.97 71.08 53.91
CA ILE A 3 72.64 72.34 53.56
C ILE A 3 71.70 73.16 52.67
N ASN A 4 71.68 74.46 52.96
CA ASN A 4 71.13 75.59 52.21
C ASN A 4 72.00 75.78 50.89
N PRO A 5 71.87 76.79 50.00
CA PRO A 5 70.88 77.87 49.87
C PRO A 5 70.67 78.44 48.40
N VAL A 6 69.91 79.56 48.31
CA VAL A 6 69.91 80.71 47.34
C VAL A 6 69.80 80.36 45.82
N VAL A 7 69.05 81.01 44.93
CA VAL A 7 68.95 82.46 44.66
C VAL A 7 67.67 82.82 43.91
N THR A 8 67.22 84.02 44.26
CA THR A 8 66.14 84.90 43.80
C THR A 8 66.17 85.38 42.33
N ASN A 9 65.01 85.93 41.96
CA ASN A 9 64.75 87.10 41.07
C ASN A 9 64.28 86.89 39.62
N THR A 10 62.96 87.07 39.46
CA THR A 10 62.28 88.10 38.64
C THR A 10 62.90 88.53 37.30
N GLN A 11 62.17 88.33 36.19
CA GLN A 11 61.45 89.38 35.43
C GLN A 11 61.00 88.90 34.02
N ALA A 12 59.68 89.03 33.76
CA ALA A 12 59.01 89.52 32.54
C ALA A 12 59.25 88.83 31.14
N PRO A 13 58.50 89.15 30.06
CA PRO A 13 57.44 88.27 29.55
C PRO A 13 57.50 87.89 28.04
N GLN A 14 56.61 86.96 27.66
CA GLN A 14 56.00 86.71 26.33
C GLN A 14 56.88 86.56 25.06
N LYS A 15 56.78 85.41 24.38
CA LYS A 15 56.08 85.22 23.07
C LYS A 15 56.22 83.79 22.51
N THR A 16 55.19 83.44 21.75
CA THR A 16 54.83 82.20 21.03
C THR A 16 55.90 81.57 20.13
N LYS A 17 55.94 80.23 20.07
CA LYS A 17 56.39 79.44 18.91
C LYS A 17 55.54 78.17 18.74
N GLU A 18 54.94 78.05 17.56
CA GLU A 18 54.15 76.93 17.05
C GLU A 18 54.96 75.62 16.96
N LYS A 19 54.34 74.49 17.31
CA LYS A 19 54.83 73.14 17.00
C LYS A 19 53.95 72.51 15.91
N LYS A 20 54.56 72.21 14.76
CA LYS A 20 54.02 71.39 13.67
C LYS A 20 53.75 69.95 14.16
N VAL A 21 52.50 69.48 14.02
CA VAL A 21 52.13 68.06 14.17
C VAL A 21 51.95 67.45 12.78
N ARG A 22 52.62 66.31 12.54
CA ARG A 22 52.53 65.49 11.33
C ARG A 22 51.10 64.97 11.12
N LYS A 23 50.51 65.22 9.95
CA LYS A 23 49.26 64.59 9.48
C LYS A 23 49.46 63.07 9.33
N ARG A 24 48.74 62.27 10.13
CA ARG A 24 48.36 60.90 9.76
C ARG A 24 47.24 61.00 8.73
N THR A 25 47.45 60.44 7.55
CA THR A 25 46.42 60.25 6.53
C THR A 25 45.38 59.26 7.05
N SER A 26 44.21 59.77 7.48
CA SER A 26 43.02 58.93 7.66
C SER A 26 42.46 58.62 6.26
N MET A 27 42.36 57.35 5.89
CA MET A 27 41.57 56.94 4.73
C MET A 27 40.13 57.41 4.93
N SER A 28 39.67 58.40 4.17
CA SER A 28 38.26 58.74 4.09
C SER A 28 37.56 57.62 3.33
N ILE A 29 36.83 56.76 4.04
CA ILE A 29 36.00 55.74 3.39
C ILE A 29 34.87 56.47 2.67
N ASN A 30 34.82 56.33 1.35
CA ASN A 30 33.86 57.00 0.50
C ASN A 30 32.47 56.39 0.76
N GLY A 31 31.48 57.20 1.16
CA GLY A 31 30.13 56.72 1.51
C GLY A 31 29.45 55.92 0.39
N LEU A 32 29.81 56.24 -0.86
CA LEU A 32 29.40 55.48 -2.05
C LEU A 32 29.92 54.03 -2.03
N THR A 33 31.16 53.80 -1.57
CA THR A 33 31.75 52.47 -1.46
C THR A 33 31.05 51.64 -0.39
N LEU A 34 30.70 52.25 0.74
CA LEU A 34 29.92 51.61 1.81
C LEU A 34 28.51 51.23 1.33
N PHE A 35 27.85 52.10 0.57
CA PHE A 35 26.55 51.82 -0.04
C PHE A 35 26.63 50.69 -1.07
N ILE A 36 27.63 50.70 -1.95
CA ILE A 36 27.84 49.64 -2.95
C ILE A 36 28.11 48.30 -2.27
N ILE A 37 28.97 48.26 -1.25
CA ILE A 37 29.26 47.04 -0.48
C ILE A 37 27.98 46.54 0.20
N GLY A 38 27.21 47.43 0.83
CA GLY A 38 25.92 47.08 1.44
C GLY A 38 24.92 46.52 0.43
N ALA A 39 24.79 47.15 -0.74
CA ALA A 39 23.94 46.67 -1.82
C ALA A 39 24.39 45.28 -2.33
N VAL A 40 25.70 45.06 -2.47
CA VAL A 40 26.27 43.76 -2.83
C VAL A 40 25.93 42.70 -1.79
N PHE A 41 26.04 43.00 -0.49
CA PHE A 41 25.64 42.06 0.57
C PHE A 41 24.14 41.74 0.58
N VAL A 42 23.28 42.72 0.31
CA VAL A 42 21.84 42.51 0.19
C VAL A 42 21.53 41.62 -1.02
N VAL A 43 22.16 41.89 -2.17
CA VAL A 43 21.99 41.06 -3.38
C VAL A 43 22.52 39.64 -3.14
N LEU A 44 23.70 39.47 -2.54
CA LEU A 44 24.24 38.16 -2.15
C LEU A 44 23.32 37.43 -1.18
N SER A 45 22.84 38.09 -0.14
CA SER A 45 21.92 37.49 0.84
C SER A 45 20.61 37.07 0.19
N PHE A 46 20.06 37.89 -0.71
CA PHE A 46 18.89 37.55 -1.50
C PHE A 46 19.16 36.36 -2.42
N LEU A 47 20.29 36.32 -3.11
CA LEU A 47 20.68 35.18 -3.95
C LEU A 47 20.89 33.91 -3.13
N THR A 48 21.53 33.98 -1.96
CA THR A 48 21.70 32.85 -1.03
C THR A 48 20.35 32.36 -0.53
N PHE A 49 19.45 33.27 -0.14
CA PHE A 49 18.07 32.92 0.23
C PHE A 49 17.34 32.23 -0.93
N GLN A 50 17.45 32.75 -2.15
CA GLN A 50 16.86 32.13 -3.35
C GLN A 50 17.47 30.74 -3.64
N LEU A 51 18.78 30.56 -3.45
CA LEU A 51 19.43 29.26 -3.60
C LEU A 51 18.98 28.26 -2.53
N VAL A 52 18.83 28.70 -1.29
CA VAL A 52 18.29 27.89 -0.19
C VAL A 52 16.84 27.51 -0.49
N MET A 53 16.00 28.46 -0.89
CA MET A 53 14.60 28.21 -1.24
C MET A 53 14.47 27.27 -2.45
N LYS A 54 15.28 27.46 -3.50
CA LYS A 54 15.34 26.55 -4.65
C LYS A 54 15.83 25.16 -4.26
N GLY A 55 16.79 25.07 -3.32
CA GLY A 55 17.29 23.82 -2.78
C GLY A 55 16.23 23.05 -1.98
N VAL A 56 15.43 23.75 -1.18
CA VAL A 56 14.39 23.15 -0.33
C VAL A 56 13.11 22.82 -1.11
N TYR A 57 12.67 23.73 -1.99
CA TYR A 57 11.33 23.70 -2.60
C TYR A 57 11.30 23.45 -4.12
N GLY A 58 12.45 23.45 -4.82
CA GLY A 58 12.52 23.14 -6.25
C GLY A 58 12.36 24.36 -7.18
N SER A 59 11.65 24.18 -8.30
CA SER A 59 11.37 25.27 -9.25
C SER A 59 10.47 26.34 -8.60
N PHE A 60 10.97 27.56 -8.50
CA PHE A 60 10.24 28.73 -7.99
C PHE A 60 10.21 29.81 -9.07
N SER A 61 9.02 30.31 -9.43
CA SER A 61 8.87 31.32 -10.50
C SER A 61 9.00 32.74 -9.94
N LEU A 62 9.83 33.56 -10.59
CA LEU A 62 10.08 34.97 -10.26
C LEU A 62 8.86 35.90 -10.50
N THR A 63 7.80 35.44 -11.17
CA THR A 63 6.56 36.21 -11.36
C THR A 63 5.60 36.16 -10.16
N LYS A 64 5.93 35.40 -9.12
CA LYS A 64 5.20 35.32 -7.84
C LYS A 64 5.90 36.07 -6.68
N THR A 65 6.87 36.94 -6.98
CA THR A 65 7.94 37.37 -6.04
C THR A 65 7.83 38.79 -5.50
N ILE A 66 6.69 39.47 -5.65
CA ILE A 66 6.36 40.49 -4.66
C ILE A 66 5.73 39.70 -3.51
N PRO A 67 6.39 39.62 -2.33
CA PRO A 67 5.80 38.93 -1.19
C PRO A 67 4.53 39.68 -0.82
N SER A 68 3.36 39.19 -1.24
CA SER A 68 2.14 39.56 -0.54
C SER A 68 2.31 39.09 0.90
N LEU A 69 1.84 39.88 1.86
CA LEU A 69 1.76 39.46 3.27
C LEU A 69 1.12 38.06 3.42
N GLU A 70 0.25 37.70 2.48
CA GLU A 70 -0.37 36.39 2.33
C GLU A 70 0.62 35.26 1.99
N TYR A 71 1.63 35.48 1.14
CA TYR A 71 2.65 34.46 0.81
C TYR A 71 3.66 34.26 1.95
N VAL A 72 3.99 35.33 2.68
CA VAL A 72 4.85 35.29 3.85
C VAL A 72 4.12 34.63 5.03
N ASN A 73 2.83 34.93 5.23
CA ASN A 73 1.98 34.20 6.17
C ASN A 73 1.73 32.75 5.73
N ASN A 74 1.71 32.43 4.44
CA ASN A 74 1.66 31.02 3.99
C ASN A 74 3.03 30.30 4.11
N MET A 75 4.14 31.04 4.20
CA MET A 75 5.50 30.48 4.36
C MET A 75 5.89 30.29 5.83
N PHE A 76 5.47 31.19 6.72
CA PHE A 76 5.77 31.15 8.17
C PHE A 76 4.55 30.79 9.03
N GLY A 77 3.34 31.01 8.53
CA GLY A 77 2.12 30.44 9.09
C GLY A 77 1.96 29.04 8.54
N LYS A 78 1.81 28.07 9.45
CA LYS A 78 1.45 26.69 9.12
C LYS A 78 0.16 26.75 8.29
N LYS A 79 0.24 26.51 6.98
CA LYS A 79 -0.95 26.25 6.16
C LYS A 79 -1.39 24.83 6.51
N TYR A 80 -2.07 24.73 7.64
CA TYR A 80 -2.64 23.49 8.10
C TYR A 80 -3.63 22.99 7.06
N VAL A 81 -3.71 21.68 6.90
CA VAL A 81 -4.86 21.09 6.21
C VAL A 81 -6.05 21.44 7.10
N GLU A 82 -6.91 22.35 6.66
CA GLU A 82 -8.13 22.70 7.38
C GLU A 82 -9.12 21.56 7.13
N VAL A 83 -9.13 20.57 8.03
CA VAL A 83 -10.09 19.46 8.04
C VAL A 83 -11.24 19.83 8.97
N ALA A 84 -12.48 19.56 8.58
CA ALA A 84 -13.62 19.63 9.47
C ALA A 84 -14.26 18.27 9.68
N ILE A 85 -14.65 17.98 10.92
CA ILE A 85 -15.44 16.81 11.29
C ILE A 85 -16.87 17.27 11.56
N LEU A 86 -17.83 16.73 10.84
CA LEU A 86 -19.24 17.01 11.11
C LEU A 86 -19.71 16.28 12.37
N ASN A 87 -20.18 17.04 13.34
CA ASN A 87 -20.99 16.56 14.45
C ASN A 87 -22.47 16.84 14.14
N SER A 88 -23.14 15.88 13.49
CA SER A 88 -24.52 16.06 13.06
C SER A 88 -25.52 15.79 14.18
N LYS A 89 -26.15 16.85 14.69
CA LYS A 89 -27.21 16.76 15.69
C LYS A 89 -28.45 16.07 15.14
N TYR A 90 -28.72 16.21 13.83
CA TYR A 90 -29.78 15.47 13.16
C TYR A 90 -29.55 13.95 13.25
N THR A 91 -28.31 13.51 13.04
CA THR A 91 -27.94 12.09 13.17
C THR A 91 -28.05 11.62 14.61
N GLU A 92 -27.59 12.41 15.57
CA GLU A 92 -27.69 12.09 17.01
C GLU A 92 -29.16 11.91 17.44
N ASN A 93 -30.04 12.82 17.01
CA ASN A 93 -31.46 12.78 17.36
C ASN A 93 -32.21 11.57 16.75
N ARG A 94 -31.65 10.92 15.73
CA ARG A 94 -32.19 9.69 15.13
C ARG A 94 -31.88 8.44 15.97
N GLN A 95 -30.84 8.49 16.80
CA GLN A 95 -30.41 7.34 17.59
C GLN A 95 -31.33 7.13 18.80
N PRO A 96 -31.35 5.91 19.37
CA PRO A 96 -32.04 5.67 20.64
C PRO A 96 -31.57 6.64 21.72
N ALA A 97 -32.48 7.05 22.60
CA ALA A 97 -32.16 7.96 23.69
C ALA A 97 -31.00 7.40 24.54
N GLY A 98 -29.97 8.23 24.76
CA GLY A 98 -28.76 7.84 25.49
C GLY A 98 -27.68 7.14 24.65
N SER A 99 -27.86 6.98 23.34
CA SER A 99 -26.84 6.43 22.46
C SER A 99 -25.60 7.33 22.39
N THR A 100 -24.42 6.77 22.62
CA THR A 100 -23.11 7.42 22.46
C THR A 100 -22.49 7.19 21.09
N TRP A 101 -23.19 6.48 20.19
CA TRP A 101 -22.64 6.00 18.93
C TRP A 101 -21.96 7.09 18.10
N LEU A 102 -22.63 8.23 17.88
CA LEU A 102 -22.06 9.33 17.09
C LEU A 102 -20.85 9.97 17.79
N SER A 103 -20.93 10.20 19.11
CA SER A 103 -19.81 10.76 19.87
C SER A 103 -18.61 9.82 19.87
N ASP A 104 -18.83 8.51 19.98
CA ASP A 104 -17.76 7.50 19.95
C ASP A 104 -17.08 7.45 18.57
N ASN A 105 -17.84 7.59 17.49
CA ASN A 105 -17.31 7.72 16.14
C ASN A 105 -16.47 8.99 15.99
N ILE A 106 -16.97 10.14 16.43
CA ILE A 106 -16.22 11.41 16.39
C ILE A 106 -14.92 11.31 17.19
N ILE A 107 -14.95 10.79 18.41
CA ILE A 107 -13.75 10.58 19.24
C ILE A 107 -12.76 9.66 18.53
N THR A 108 -13.24 8.62 17.85
CA THR A 108 -12.38 7.73 17.07
C THR A 108 -11.68 8.50 15.94
N TRP A 109 -12.42 9.30 15.17
CA TRP A 109 -11.85 10.17 14.13
C TRP A 109 -10.80 11.13 14.68
N GLN A 110 -11.09 11.79 15.81
CA GLN A 110 -10.15 12.67 16.51
C GLN A 110 -8.83 11.95 16.81
N ARG A 111 -8.90 10.76 17.41
CA ARG A 111 -7.71 9.96 17.75
C ARG A 111 -6.87 9.60 16.52
N PHE A 112 -7.52 9.21 15.42
CA PHE A 112 -6.81 8.88 14.18
C PHE A 112 -6.13 10.12 13.57
N LEU A 113 -6.80 11.28 13.57
CA LEU A 113 -6.24 12.54 13.06
C LEU A 113 -5.09 13.06 13.94
N ASP A 114 -5.25 12.98 15.26
CA ASP A 114 -4.22 13.36 16.23
C ASP A 114 -2.96 12.50 16.07
N ASN A 115 -3.12 11.19 15.86
CA ASN A 115 -2.00 10.26 15.62
C ASN A 115 -1.17 10.67 14.40
N ILE A 116 -1.83 11.16 13.34
CA ILE A 116 -1.17 11.61 12.10
C ILE A 116 -0.86 13.12 12.10
N LYS A 117 -1.06 13.80 13.24
CA LYS A 117 -0.81 15.23 13.46
C LYS A 117 -1.53 16.14 12.45
N VAL A 118 -2.77 15.79 12.12
CA VAL A 118 -3.65 16.61 11.30
C VAL A 118 -4.55 17.43 12.22
N GLU A 119 -4.46 18.74 12.11
CA GLU A 119 -5.35 19.65 12.84
C GLU A 119 -6.75 19.61 12.21
N TYR A 120 -7.78 19.73 13.05
CA TYR A 120 -9.17 19.68 12.62
C TYR A 120 -10.05 20.57 13.50
N ASP A 121 -11.16 21.02 12.92
CA ASP A 121 -12.26 21.64 13.64
C ASP A 121 -13.46 20.68 13.70
N ILE A 122 -14.24 20.75 14.76
CA ILE A 122 -15.56 20.11 14.83
C ILE A 122 -16.59 21.17 14.42
N ILE A 123 -17.42 20.85 13.43
CA ILE A 123 -18.49 21.72 12.95
C ILE A 123 -19.84 21.04 13.17
N GLY A 124 -20.88 21.83 13.40
CA GLY A 124 -22.27 21.37 13.49
C GLY A 124 -23.05 21.56 12.20
N ASP A 125 -24.31 21.11 12.20
CA ASP A 125 -25.18 21.18 11.02
C ASP A 125 -25.36 22.64 10.51
N LEU A 126 -25.50 23.61 11.43
CA LEU A 126 -25.65 25.03 11.09
C LEU A 126 -24.42 25.61 10.36
N ASP A 127 -23.21 25.12 10.67
CA ASP A 127 -21.98 25.55 9.98
C ASP A 127 -22.00 25.14 8.49
N LEU A 128 -22.58 23.97 8.19
CA LEU A 128 -22.77 23.52 6.82
C LEU A 128 -23.83 24.35 6.11
N GLU A 129 -25.00 24.53 6.75
CA GLU A 129 -26.14 25.25 6.21
C GLU A 129 -25.84 26.74 5.92
N GLU A 130 -25.05 27.39 6.77
CA GLU A 130 -24.64 28.79 6.60
C GLU A 130 -23.39 28.94 5.72
N GLY A 131 -22.80 27.84 5.25
CA GLY A 131 -21.63 27.89 4.38
C GLY A 131 -20.30 28.20 5.09
N ARG A 132 -20.19 28.04 6.40
CA ARG A 132 -18.91 28.25 7.13
C ARG A 132 -17.85 27.21 6.76
N HIS A 133 -18.27 26.10 6.18
CA HIS A 133 -17.40 25.00 5.77
C HIS A 133 -16.49 25.30 4.56
N TRP A 134 -16.71 26.39 3.82
CA TRP A 134 -15.95 26.71 2.61
C TRP A 134 -14.45 26.98 2.81
N LYS A 135 -14.02 27.24 4.04
CA LYS A 135 -12.60 27.44 4.39
C LYS A 135 -11.81 26.11 4.40
N TYR A 136 -12.48 25.01 4.72
CA TYR A 136 -11.84 23.70 4.85
C TYR A 136 -11.48 23.10 3.49
N SER A 137 -10.38 22.34 3.45
CA SER A 137 -10.01 21.54 2.28
C SER A 137 -10.68 20.17 2.28
N MET A 138 -11.12 19.70 3.44
CA MET A 138 -11.73 18.38 3.60
C MET A 138 -12.86 18.39 4.63
N LEU A 139 -13.95 17.70 4.32
CA LEU A 139 -15.01 17.39 5.28
C LEU A 139 -14.99 15.89 5.58
N ILE A 140 -15.05 15.56 6.86
CA ILE A 140 -15.25 14.22 7.35
C ILE A 140 -16.71 14.12 7.81
N LEU A 141 -17.38 13.07 7.38
CA LEU A 141 -18.78 12.76 7.69
C LEU A 141 -18.83 11.42 8.47
N PRO A 142 -18.55 11.42 9.79
CA PRO A 142 -18.62 10.24 10.63
C PRO A 142 -20.06 9.77 10.76
N GLY A 143 -20.41 8.62 10.16
CA GLY A 143 -21.73 8.02 10.27
C GLY A 143 -22.90 8.98 10.09
N SER A 144 -22.77 10.03 9.28
CA SER A 144 -23.72 11.15 9.20
C SER A 144 -24.97 10.75 8.42
N GLN A 145 -25.82 9.95 9.06
CA GLN A 145 -26.98 9.29 8.44
C GLN A 145 -28.11 10.26 8.12
N ALA A 146 -28.35 11.26 8.97
CA ALA A 146 -29.40 12.25 8.79
C ALA A 146 -28.79 13.61 8.45
N LEU A 147 -29.19 14.19 7.32
CA LEU A 147 -28.76 15.52 6.87
C LEU A 147 -29.96 16.31 6.31
N SER A 148 -29.92 17.62 6.42
CA SER A 148 -30.89 18.53 5.81
C SER A 148 -30.66 18.69 4.30
N ASP A 149 -31.65 19.22 3.58
CA ASP A 149 -31.51 19.48 2.14
C ASP A 149 -30.45 20.55 1.85
N ASN A 150 -30.30 21.52 2.77
CA ASN A 150 -29.28 22.56 2.67
C ASN A 150 -27.88 21.96 2.84
N GLU A 151 -27.69 21.05 3.81
CA GLU A 151 -26.42 20.35 4.01
C GLU A 151 -26.04 19.49 2.80
N LEU A 152 -27.01 18.77 2.24
CA LEU A 152 -26.80 17.97 1.03
C LEU A 152 -26.29 18.82 -0.15
N VAL A 153 -26.97 19.95 -0.40
CA VAL A 153 -26.57 20.88 -1.46
C VAL A 153 -25.20 21.50 -1.17
N ALA A 154 -24.92 21.86 0.08
CA ALA A 154 -23.65 22.40 0.53
C ALA A 154 -22.50 21.42 0.29
N ILE A 155 -22.62 20.18 0.78
CA ILE A 155 -21.61 19.13 0.62
C ILE A 155 -21.39 18.81 -0.87
N LYS A 156 -22.46 18.70 -1.65
CA LYS A 156 -22.37 18.47 -3.10
C LYS A 156 -21.57 19.59 -3.79
N LYS A 157 -21.90 20.85 -3.53
CA LYS A 157 -21.16 22.00 -4.09
C LYS A 157 -19.72 22.05 -3.57
N PHE A 158 -19.48 21.62 -2.34
CA PHE A 158 -18.15 21.55 -1.75
C PHE A 158 -17.23 20.62 -2.53
N ILE A 159 -17.67 19.38 -2.77
CA ILE A 159 -16.90 18.41 -3.54
C ILE A 159 -16.77 18.89 -4.99
N ASP A 160 -17.86 19.34 -5.62
CA ASP A 160 -17.85 19.84 -6.99
C ASP A 160 -16.80 20.94 -7.23
N ARG A 161 -16.60 21.83 -6.23
CA ARG A 161 -15.65 22.93 -6.33
C ARG A 161 -14.19 22.51 -6.14
N GLY A 162 -13.91 21.31 -5.66
CA GLY A 162 -12.55 20.81 -5.41
C GLY A 162 -12.28 20.40 -3.96
N GLY A 163 -13.28 20.47 -3.08
CA GLY A 163 -13.18 19.98 -1.71
C GLY A 163 -13.17 18.44 -1.66
N SER A 164 -12.60 17.89 -0.59
CA SER A 164 -12.52 16.45 -0.39
C SER A 164 -13.49 15.96 0.69
N VAL A 165 -14.16 14.83 0.47
CA VAL A 165 -15.06 14.23 1.48
C VAL A 165 -14.60 12.85 1.90
N PHE A 166 -14.51 12.61 3.20
CA PHE A 166 -14.37 11.27 3.77
C PHE A 166 -15.65 10.92 4.52
N ALA A 167 -16.44 10.01 3.96
CA ALA A 167 -17.71 9.57 4.52
C ALA A 167 -17.66 8.13 5.03
N THR A 168 -18.50 7.82 6.02
CA THR A 168 -18.63 6.48 6.61
C THR A 168 -20.10 6.09 6.75
N GLY A 169 -20.35 4.78 6.71
CA GLY A 169 -21.64 4.18 6.96
C GLY A 169 -22.75 4.65 6.01
N GLY A 170 -23.97 4.69 6.52
CA GLY A 170 -25.17 5.05 5.75
C GLY A 170 -25.37 6.56 5.53
N THR A 171 -24.33 7.26 5.07
CA THR A 171 -24.31 8.72 4.93
C THR A 171 -25.53 9.25 4.17
N ALA A 172 -26.21 10.25 4.74
CA ALA A 172 -27.35 10.95 4.14
C ALA A 172 -28.55 10.07 3.73
N SER A 173 -28.75 8.94 4.41
CA SER A 173 -29.87 8.03 4.17
C SER A 173 -31.20 8.47 4.79
N TYR A 174 -31.16 9.48 5.68
CA TYR A 174 -32.31 10.09 6.33
C TYR A 174 -32.30 11.62 6.18
N SER A 175 -33.47 12.22 6.34
CA SER A 175 -33.64 13.67 6.46
C SER A 175 -33.29 14.18 7.85
N ALA A 176 -33.17 15.51 7.98
CA ALA A 176 -33.03 16.19 9.27
C ALA A 176 -34.16 15.88 10.28
N ASP A 177 -35.38 15.60 9.80
CA ASP A 177 -36.53 15.17 10.62
C ASP A 177 -36.63 13.64 10.79
N GLY A 178 -35.60 12.89 10.40
CA GLY A 178 -35.49 11.44 10.62
C GLY A 178 -36.30 10.57 9.66
N LYS A 179 -36.86 11.13 8.58
CA LYS A 179 -37.56 10.38 7.53
C LYS A 179 -36.56 9.66 6.63
N TRP A 180 -36.87 8.43 6.28
CA TRP A 180 -36.08 7.63 5.34
C TRP A 180 -36.07 8.30 3.95
N ARG A 181 -34.87 8.54 3.40
CA ARG A 181 -34.64 9.14 2.07
C ARG A 181 -34.10 8.16 1.04
N GLY A 182 -33.70 6.97 1.47
CA GLY A 182 -33.04 6.01 0.58
C GLY A 182 -31.58 6.38 0.32
N TRP A 183 -31.03 5.83 -0.76
CA TRP A 183 -29.59 5.84 -1.05
C TRP A 183 -29.18 6.83 -2.14
N GLN A 184 -30.02 7.83 -2.43
CA GLN A 184 -29.83 8.73 -3.56
C GLN A 184 -28.49 9.49 -3.49
N PHE A 185 -28.06 9.89 -2.30
CA PHE A 185 -26.78 10.57 -2.10
C PHE A 185 -25.59 9.68 -2.49
N LEU A 186 -25.59 8.41 -2.09
CA LEU A 186 -24.56 7.44 -2.47
C LEU A 186 -24.54 7.25 -3.99
N THR A 187 -25.71 7.10 -4.61
CA THR A 187 -25.84 6.96 -6.06
C THR A 187 -25.26 8.17 -6.79
N GLU A 188 -25.63 9.37 -6.38
CA GLU A 188 -25.27 10.59 -7.09
C GLU A 188 -23.82 11.02 -6.84
N ILE A 189 -23.40 11.08 -5.58
CA ILE A 189 -22.07 11.60 -5.24
C ILE A 189 -21.00 10.54 -5.44
N PHE A 190 -21.26 9.32 -5.00
CA PHE A 190 -20.26 8.25 -5.04
C PHE A 190 -20.40 7.35 -6.27
N GLY A 191 -21.47 7.46 -7.07
CA GLY A 191 -21.63 6.64 -8.29
C GLY A 191 -21.83 5.16 -7.97
N VAL A 192 -22.52 4.84 -6.87
CA VAL A 192 -22.71 3.46 -6.39
C VAL A 192 -24.16 3.13 -6.07
N LYS A 193 -24.52 1.86 -6.20
CA LYS A 193 -25.83 1.35 -5.85
C LYS A 193 -25.75 0.56 -4.54
N PHE A 194 -26.63 0.86 -3.59
CA PHE A 194 -26.81 0.03 -2.40
C PHE A 194 -27.27 -1.38 -2.78
N ILE A 195 -26.65 -2.40 -2.19
CA ILE A 195 -27.00 -3.80 -2.38
C ILE A 195 -27.63 -4.38 -1.13
N LYS A 196 -26.91 -4.35 -0.01
CA LYS A 196 -27.38 -4.86 1.28
C LYS A 196 -26.63 -4.23 2.44
N ASP A 197 -27.18 -4.38 3.63
CA ASP A 197 -26.49 -4.17 4.89
C ASP A 197 -26.32 -5.50 5.64
N PHE A 198 -25.27 -5.60 6.45
CA PHE A 198 -24.98 -6.79 7.24
C PHE A 198 -25.64 -6.64 8.61
N LYS A 199 -26.57 -7.55 8.95
CA LYS A 199 -27.30 -7.50 10.23
C LYS A 199 -26.53 -8.24 11.32
N ASN A 200 -26.64 -7.73 12.55
CA ASN A 200 -26.03 -8.30 13.75
C ASN A 200 -26.38 -9.78 14.02
N GLU A 201 -27.57 -10.22 13.59
CA GLU A 201 -28.08 -11.55 13.87
C GLU A 201 -27.42 -12.65 13.03
N GLU A 202 -26.74 -12.29 11.93
CA GLU A 202 -26.17 -13.26 10.98
C GLU A 202 -24.75 -13.67 11.38
N LEU A 203 -23.89 -12.71 11.71
CA LEU A 203 -22.51 -12.91 12.19
C LEU A 203 -22.10 -11.68 13.00
N GLN A 204 -21.43 -11.85 14.14
CA GLN A 204 -20.89 -10.70 14.92
C GLN A 204 -19.81 -9.91 14.15
N THR A 205 -19.20 -10.56 13.14
CA THR A 205 -18.05 -10.04 12.40
C THR A 205 -18.04 -10.59 10.99
N HIS A 206 -17.64 -9.78 10.00
CA HIS A 206 -17.47 -10.19 8.61
C HIS A 206 -16.04 -9.95 8.13
N LEU A 207 -15.56 -10.79 7.21
CA LEU A 207 -14.29 -10.56 6.53
C LEU A 207 -14.49 -9.55 5.40
N HIS A 208 -13.51 -8.65 5.26
CA HIS A 208 -13.51 -7.54 4.33
C HIS A 208 -12.16 -7.44 3.62
N THR A 209 -12.11 -7.81 2.35
CA THR A 209 -10.85 -7.99 1.62
C THR A 209 -10.43 -6.72 0.91
N LEU A 210 -9.20 -6.26 1.20
CA LEU A 210 -8.56 -5.12 0.55
C LEU A 210 -7.87 -5.54 -0.77
N ARG A 211 -8.08 -4.77 -1.83
CA ARG A 211 -7.38 -4.94 -3.10
C ARG A 211 -5.96 -4.38 -3.03
N GLY A 212 -5.06 -4.93 -3.84
CA GLY A 212 -3.72 -4.44 -4.05
C GLY A 212 -3.60 -3.34 -5.09
N ASN A 213 -2.38 -2.82 -5.25
CA ASN A 213 -1.97 -1.92 -6.34
C ASN A 213 -2.78 -0.62 -6.48
N LEU A 214 -3.51 -0.18 -5.44
CA LEU A 214 -4.21 1.09 -5.41
C LEU A 214 -3.48 2.11 -4.51
N PRO A 215 -3.63 3.43 -4.76
CA PRO A 215 -3.06 4.45 -3.87
C PRO A 215 -3.52 4.31 -2.42
N LEU A 216 -4.80 3.95 -2.19
CA LEU A 216 -5.36 3.75 -0.85
C LEU A 216 -4.75 2.54 -0.14
N THR A 217 -4.40 1.49 -0.87
CA THR A 217 -3.83 0.25 -0.32
C THR A 217 -2.33 0.14 -0.55
N ALA A 218 -1.68 1.28 -0.83
CA ALA A 218 -0.23 1.35 -1.01
C ALA A 218 0.51 0.76 0.20
N ASN A 219 1.41 -0.18 -0.07
CA ASN A 219 2.19 -0.90 0.93
C ASN A 219 1.34 -1.74 1.91
N ILE A 220 0.09 -2.04 1.61
CA ILE A 220 -0.71 -3.06 2.31
C ILE A 220 -0.57 -4.37 1.54
N PRO A 221 -0.40 -5.54 2.19
CA PRO A 221 -0.40 -6.82 1.49
C PRO A 221 -1.67 -6.99 0.66
N THR A 222 -1.53 -7.36 -0.60
CA THR A 222 -2.68 -7.53 -1.48
C THR A 222 -3.59 -8.68 -1.02
N GLY A 223 -4.90 -8.46 -1.07
CA GLY A 223 -5.91 -9.42 -0.63
C GLY A 223 -6.01 -9.53 0.89
N TYR A 224 -5.57 -8.52 1.64
CA TYR A 224 -5.62 -8.53 3.10
C TYR A 224 -7.08 -8.51 3.58
N PRO A 225 -7.56 -9.55 4.29
CA PRO A 225 -8.90 -9.59 4.86
C PRO A 225 -8.89 -8.91 6.23
N MET A 226 -9.52 -7.76 6.34
CA MET A 226 -9.80 -7.12 7.61
C MET A 226 -11.04 -7.75 8.24
N LYS A 227 -11.08 -7.81 9.57
CA LYS A 227 -12.25 -8.25 10.31
C LYS A 227 -13.04 -7.03 10.78
N ILE A 228 -14.27 -6.91 10.31
CA ILE A 228 -15.15 -5.79 10.64
C ILE A 228 -16.32 -6.32 11.45
N ALA A 229 -16.57 -5.70 12.60
CA ALA A 229 -17.75 -6.01 13.40
C ALA A 229 -19.02 -5.52 12.69
N THR A 230 -20.15 -6.20 12.90
CA THR A 230 -21.40 -5.92 12.17
C THR A 230 -22.40 -5.08 12.97
N TRP A 231 -21.99 -4.56 14.14
CA TRP A 231 -22.89 -3.87 15.07
C TRP A 231 -23.37 -2.50 14.59
N ASP A 232 -22.63 -1.87 13.70
CA ASP A 232 -22.96 -0.63 13.01
C ASP A 232 -23.71 -0.85 11.69
N ARG A 233 -24.08 -2.10 11.39
CA ARG A 233 -24.71 -2.54 10.13
C ARG A 233 -23.91 -2.10 8.89
N PRO A 234 -22.71 -2.67 8.67
CA PRO A 234 -21.90 -2.36 7.50
C PRO A 234 -22.67 -2.52 6.19
N ILE A 235 -22.26 -1.78 5.16
CA ILE A 235 -22.97 -1.68 3.90
C ILE A 235 -22.12 -2.26 2.77
N ALA A 236 -22.78 -3.02 1.89
CA ALA A 236 -22.29 -3.46 0.61
C ALA A 236 -22.93 -2.64 -0.53
N VAL A 237 -22.10 -2.18 -1.46
CA VAL A 237 -22.52 -1.45 -2.66
C VAL A 237 -21.95 -2.07 -3.93
N GLU A 238 -22.55 -1.72 -5.06
CA GLU A 238 -22.06 -1.99 -6.41
C GLU A 238 -21.60 -0.69 -7.05
N VAL A 239 -20.37 -0.68 -7.59
CA VAL A 239 -19.85 0.49 -8.32
C VAL A 239 -20.48 0.54 -9.72
N LEU A 240 -21.10 1.68 -10.06
CA LEU A 240 -21.78 1.88 -11.34
C LEU A 240 -20.97 2.76 -12.31
N GLU A 241 -20.16 3.67 -11.79
CA GLU A 241 -19.52 4.72 -12.60
C GLU A 241 -18.00 4.57 -12.67
N PRO A 242 -17.37 4.87 -13.83
CA PRO A 242 -15.93 4.70 -14.03
C PRO A 242 -15.06 5.68 -13.20
N ARG A 243 -15.66 6.78 -12.69
CA ARG A 243 -14.97 7.72 -11.79
C ARG A 243 -14.79 7.19 -10.37
N THR A 244 -15.43 6.07 -10.07
CA THR A 244 -15.41 5.42 -8.76
C THR A 244 -14.63 4.13 -8.85
N THR A 245 -13.68 3.94 -7.95
CA THR A 245 -12.87 2.74 -7.83
C THR A 245 -13.33 1.95 -6.62
N GLN A 246 -13.63 0.67 -6.82
CA GLN A 246 -13.83 -0.28 -5.74
C GLN A 246 -12.48 -0.62 -5.11
N VAL A 247 -12.30 -0.35 -3.83
CA VAL A 247 -11.02 -0.58 -3.12
C VAL A 247 -11.01 -1.92 -2.39
N SER A 248 -12.19 -2.43 -2.06
CA SER A 248 -12.36 -3.64 -1.28
C SER A 248 -13.68 -4.34 -1.57
N PHE A 249 -13.89 -5.53 -0.99
CA PHE A 249 -15.15 -6.25 -1.09
C PHE A 249 -15.42 -7.16 0.12
N TRP A 250 -16.68 -7.50 0.34
CA TRP A 250 -17.12 -8.36 1.46
C TRP A 250 -17.18 -9.85 1.11
N TYR A 251 -17.29 -10.21 -0.16
CA TYR A 251 -17.46 -11.60 -0.59
C TYR A 251 -16.26 -12.48 -0.25
N ASN A 252 -16.51 -13.62 0.40
CA ASN A 252 -15.53 -14.65 0.67
C ASN A 252 -15.85 -15.95 -0.10
N TYR A 253 -15.09 -16.24 -1.15
CA TYR A 253 -15.29 -17.41 -2.02
C TYR A 253 -15.25 -18.78 -1.32
N ARG A 254 -14.75 -18.85 -0.07
CA ARG A 254 -14.71 -20.08 0.73
C ARG A 254 -15.93 -20.27 1.61
N GLN A 255 -16.56 -19.18 2.04
CA GLN A 255 -17.65 -19.18 3.03
C GLN A 255 -19.00 -18.85 2.40
N ASP A 256 -18.98 -17.99 1.39
CA ASP A 256 -20.18 -17.45 0.78
C ASP A 256 -20.57 -18.24 -0.47
N SER A 257 -21.88 -18.34 -0.69
CA SER A 257 -22.45 -18.90 -1.91
C SER A 257 -22.62 -17.81 -2.98
N GLY A 258 -22.59 -18.20 -4.25
CA GLY A 258 -22.81 -17.28 -5.39
C GLY A 258 -21.71 -17.35 -6.44
N LEU A 259 -21.95 -16.67 -7.56
CA LEU A 259 -20.98 -16.51 -8.63
C LEU A 259 -19.95 -15.46 -8.23
N VAL A 260 -18.67 -15.84 -8.21
CA VAL A 260 -17.60 -14.99 -7.65
C VAL A 260 -17.55 -13.63 -8.33
N ARG A 261 -17.67 -13.58 -9.66
CA ARG A 261 -17.61 -12.31 -10.40
C ARG A 261 -18.75 -11.37 -10.01
N GLU A 262 -19.94 -11.91 -9.82
CA GLU A 262 -21.12 -11.13 -9.47
C GLU A 262 -21.07 -10.66 -8.03
N GLU A 263 -20.72 -11.55 -7.11
CA GLU A 263 -20.67 -11.25 -5.68
C GLU A 263 -19.55 -10.27 -5.34
N VAL A 264 -18.35 -10.40 -5.92
CA VAL A 264 -17.27 -9.40 -5.75
C VAL A 264 -17.72 -8.02 -6.24
N ARG A 265 -18.41 -7.95 -7.38
CA ARG A 265 -18.90 -6.70 -7.97
C ARG A 265 -19.97 -6.02 -7.11
N LYS A 266 -20.83 -6.80 -6.46
CA LYS A 266 -21.95 -6.32 -5.63
C LYS A 266 -21.62 -6.13 -4.15
N SER A 267 -20.37 -6.33 -3.76
CA SER A 267 -19.97 -6.36 -2.36
C SER A 267 -18.89 -5.34 -2.01
N ALA A 268 -18.77 -4.24 -2.74
CA ALA A 268 -17.85 -3.17 -2.35
C ALA A 268 -18.17 -2.62 -0.96
N GLY A 269 -17.16 -2.43 -0.10
CA GLY A 269 -17.34 -1.76 1.20
C GLY A 269 -16.37 -0.61 1.44
N ILE A 270 -15.39 -0.39 0.54
CA ILE A 270 -14.58 0.81 0.47
C ILE A 270 -14.51 1.21 -0.98
N ILE A 271 -14.74 2.50 -1.23
CA ILE A 271 -14.62 3.10 -2.56
C ILE A 271 -13.90 4.44 -2.45
N ASN A 272 -13.30 4.85 -3.55
CA ASN A 272 -12.82 6.21 -3.72
C ASN A 272 -13.08 6.70 -5.14
N GLY A 273 -13.17 8.01 -5.32
CA GLY A 273 -13.43 8.57 -6.65
C GLY A 273 -13.47 10.09 -6.65
N THR A 274 -13.83 10.66 -7.78
CA THR A 274 -13.99 12.11 -7.92
C THR A 274 -15.46 12.47 -8.14
N TYR A 275 -15.88 13.65 -7.67
CA TYR A 275 -17.16 14.26 -8.01
C TYR A 275 -16.91 15.73 -8.35
N GLY A 276 -17.25 16.16 -9.57
CA GLY A 276 -16.76 17.44 -10.10
C GLY A 276 -15.23 17.53 -10.00
N ARG A 277 -14.71 18.56 -9.34
CA ARG A 277 -13.26 18.77 -9.16
C ARG A 277 -12.68 18.12 -7.90
N GLY A 278 -13.52 17.67 -6.99
CA GLY A 278 -13.15 17.14 -5.68
C GLY A 278 -12.96 15.64 -5.65
N ARG A 279 -12.55 15.14 -4.48
CA ARG A 279 -12.33 13.71 -4.22
C ARG A 279 -13.26 13.22 -3.12
N PHE A 280 -13.62 11.94 -3.16
CA PHE A 280 -14.29 11.29 -2.05
C PHE A 280 -13.67 9.94 -1.73
N ILE A 281 -13.73 9.58 -0.45
CA ILE A 281 -13.59 8.21 0.05
C ILE A 281 -14.87 7.91 0.83
N TRP A 282 -15.40 6.70 0.63
CA TRP A 282 -16.50 6.20 1.43
C TRP A 282 -16.17 4.81 1.95
N PHE A 283 -16.33 4.62 3.27
CA PHE A 283 -16.29 3.32 3.93
C PHE A 283 -17.72 2.94 4.30
N GLY A 284 -18.13 1.73 3.97
CA GLY A 284 -19.44 1.19 4.32
C GLY A 284 -19.59 0.82 5.79
N PHE A 285 -18.61 1.13 6.63
CA PHE A 285 -18.53 0.82 8.06
C PHE A 285 -17.82 1.96 8.80
N GLU A 286 -17.97 2.02 10.11
CA GLU A 286 -17.31 2.99 10.98
C GLU A 286 -15.88 2.57 11.36
N LEU A 287 -14.98 3.53 11.61
CA LEU A 287 -13.57 3.23 11.89
C LEU A 287 -13.37 2.36 13.16
N ASN A 288 -14.27 2.48 14.14
CA ASN A 288 -14.27 1.69 15.38
C ASN A 288 -14.88 0.30 15.22
N ALA A 289 -15.45 -0.04 14.06
CA ALA A 289 -15.92 -1.40 13.76
C ALA A 289 -14.77 -2.34 13.37
N VAL A 290 -13.58 -1.79 13.07
CA VAL A 290 -12.39 -2.60 12.80
C VAL A 290 -11.92 -3.28 14.08
N ILE A 291 -11.87 -4.60 14.04
CA ILE A 291 -11.42 -5.45 15.15
C ILE A 291 -10.35 -6.41 14.64
N GLY A 292 -9.47 -6.88 15.52
CA GLY A 292 -8.42 -7.80 15.10
C GLY A 292 -7.27 -7.86 16.08
N VAL A 293 -6.16 -8.38 15.60
CA VAL A 293 -4.87 -8.38 16.30
C VAL A 293 -4.06 -7.14 15.92
N GLN A 294 -2.89 -6.97 16.53
CA GLN A 294 -2.02 -5.81 16.30
C GLN A 294 -1.72 -5.56 14.81
N GLU A 295 -1.54 -6.62 14.01
CA GLU A 295 -1.27 -6.49 12.56
C GLU A 295 -2.44 -5.82 11.81
N ASP A 296 -3.69 -6.15 12.16
CA ASP A 296 -4.88 -5.57 11.55
C ASP A 296 -4.93 -4.05 11.78
N PHE A 297 -4.62 -3.59 13.00
CA PHE A 297 -4.59 -2.16 13.32
C PHE A 297 -3.47 -1.41 12.60
N VAL A 298 -2.30 -2.05 12.39
CA VAL A 298 -1.21 -1.46 11.59
C VAL A 298 -1.62 -1.32 10.13
N VAL A 299 -2.29 -2.33 9.58
CA VAL A 299 -2.81 -2.28 8.21
C VAL A 299 -3.89 -1.20 8.07
N PHE A 300 -4.80 -1.11 9.03
CA PHE A 300 -5.86 -0.11 9.01
C PHE A 300 -5.33 1.33 9.17
N ASP A 301 -4.37 1.56 10.07
CA ASP A 301 -3.71 2.87 10.20
C ASP A 301 -3.04 3.29 8.89
N ARG A 302 -2.39 2.35 8.18
CA ARG A 302 -1.82 2.60 6.85
C ARG A 302 -2.89 2.93 5.81
N LEU A 303 -4.00 2.18 5.79
CA LEU A 303 -5.14 2.44 4.90
C LEU A 303 -5.71 3.84 5.14
N PHE A 304 -5.89 4.22 6.41
CA PHE A 304 -6.35 5.53 6.82
C PHE A 304 -5.40 6.64 6.36
N GLN A 305 -4.09 6.50 6.64
CA GLN A 305 -3.07 7.46 6.23
C GLN A 305 -3.00 7.64 4.71
N ASN A 306 -3.06 6.55 3.96
CA ASN A 306 -3.10 6.58 2.50
C ASN A 306 -4.38 7.27 2.00
N GLY A 307 -5.52 7.01 2.63
CA GLY A 307 -6.79 7.69 2.33
C GLY A 307 -6.69 9.20 2.56
N MET A 308 -6.16 9.62 3.70
CA MET A 308 -5.92 11.03 4.02
C MET A 308 -4.92 11.68 3.06
N ALA A 309 -3.85 10.98 2.68
CA ALA A 309 -2.88 11.45 1.70
C ALA A 309 -3.55 11.63 0.32
N TRP A 310 -4.35 10.66 -0.10
CA TRP A 310 -5.04 10.69 -1.38
C TRP A 310 -6.10 11.80 -1.45
N LEU A 311 -6.92 11.98 -0.41
CA LEU A 311 -7.88 13.08 -0.35
C LEU A 311 -7.20 14.45 -0.32
N ASN A 312 -5.97 14.54 0.19
CA ASN A 312 -5.16 15.76 0.18
C ASN A 312 -4.27 15.92 -1.06
N TYR A 313 -4.44 15.08 -2.08
CA TYR A 313 -3.63 15.09 -3.31
C TYR A 313 -2.11 14.97 -3.05
N LYS A 314 -1.71 14.31 -1.95
CA LYS A 314 -0.30 14.04 -1.63
C LYS A 314 0.17 12.84 -2.44
N ASN A 315 1.40 12.90 -2.94
CA ASN A 315 2.01 11.81 -3.71
C ASN A 315 2.13 10.56 -2.84
N ILE A 316 1.89 9.39 -3.45
CA ILE A 316 1.93 8.09 -2.76
C ILE A 316 2.91 7.19 -3.50
N GLY A 317 3.96 6.75 -2.80
CA GLY A 317 4.94 5.81 -3.32
C GLY A 317 4.65 4.38 -2.86
N TYR A 318 4.75 3.43 -3.78
CA TYR A 318 4.69 2.01 -3.47
C TYR A 318 5.52 1.17 -4.44
N ILE A 319 5.78 -0.06 -4.05
CA ILE A 319 6.43 -1.08 -4.89
C ILE A 319 5.35 -2.06 -5.34
N LYS A 320 5.25 -2.32 -6.65
CA LYS A 320 4.31 -3.32 -7.17
C LYS A 320 4.62 -4.71 -6.62
N ASP A 321 3.57 -5.48 -6.39
CA ASP A 321 3.70 -6.86 -5.93
C ASP A 321 4.29 -7.79 -6.99
N TRP A 322 4.18 -7.47 -8.28
CA TRP A 322 4.65 -8.31 -9.38
C TRP A 322 5.66 -7.59 -10.28
N PRO A 323 6.58 -8.34 -10.93
CA PRO A 323 7.58 -7.73 -11.81
C PRO A 323 6.95 -7.14 -13.08
N GLY A 324 7.62 -6.15 -13.66
CA GLY A 324 7.24 -5.55 -14.94
C GLY A 324 5.83 -4.97 -14.93
N ASN A 325 5.03 -5.33 -15.93
CA ASN A 325 3.68 -4.82 -16.13
C ASN A 325 2.59 -5.81 -15.66
N TYR A 326 2.96 -6.87 -14.94
CA TYR A 326 1.99 -7.85 -14.45
C TYR A 326 1.18 -7.28 -13.28
N GLU A 327 -0.13 -7.52 -13.29
CA GLU A 327 -1.04 -7.08 -12.22
C GLU A 327 -1.35 -8.19 -11.21
N ALA A 328 -1.15 -9.45 -11.60
CA ALA A 328 -1.27 -10.64 -10.77
C ALA A 328 -0.23 -11.68 -11.18
N ALA A 329 -0.04 -12.71 -10.36
CA ALA A 329 0.78 -13.88 -10.69
C ALA A 329 -0.02 -15.18 -10.55
N ALA A 330 0.50 -16.27 -11.13
CA ALA A 330 -0.08 -17.59 -10.98
C ALA A 330 1.01 -18.67 -10.91
N ILE A 331 0.76 -19.71 -10.11
CA ILE A 331 1.57 -20.93 -10.07
C ILE A 331 0.68 -22.16 -10.21
N ILE A 332 1.23 -23.20 -10.82
CA ILE A 332 0.55 -24.50 -10.99
C ILE A 332 1.24 -25.50 -10.06
N VAL A 333 0.44 -26.17 -9.23
CA VAL A 333 0.93 -27.02 -8.14
C VAL A 333 0.30 -28.42 -8.25
N PRO A 334 0.80 -29.29 -9.14
CA PRO A 334 0.36 -30.67 -9.24
C PRO A 334 0.79 -31.46 -7.99
N GLN A 335 -0.15 -32.15 -7.35
CA GLN A 335 0.10 -33.07 -6.26
C GLN A 335 -0.01 -34.51 -6.78
N LEU A 336 1.05 -35.29 -6.57
CA LEU A 336 1.11 -36.70 -6.97
C LEU A 336 0.75 -37.54 -5.74
N THR A 337 -0.54 -37.80 -5.59
CA THR A 337 -1.14 -38.52 -4.46
C THR A 337 -1.62 -39.89 -4.91
N GLU A 338 -2.70 -39.96 -5.68
CA GLU A 338 -3.28 -41.21 -6.20
C GLU A 338 -3.30 -41.21 -7.73
N GLU A 339 -3.46 -42.39 -8.37
CA GLU A 339 -3.46 -42.53 -9.83
C GLU A 339 -2.30 -41.77 -10.53
N ILE A 340 -1.09 -41.87 -9.94
CA ILE A 340 0.06 -41.02 -10.25
C ILE A 340 0.40 -40.92 -11.75
N ASP A 341 0.14 -41.98 -12.52
CA ASP A 341 0.43 -42.03 -13.96
C ASP A 341 -0.35 -41.01 -14.79
N ASN A 342 -1.47 -40.47 -14.27
CA ASN A 342 -2.21 -39.38 -14.89
C ASN A 342 -1.36 -38.11 -15.05
N ILE A 343 -0.27 -37.96 -14.31
CA ILE A 343 0.65 -36.82 -14.49
C ILE A 343 1.19 -36.75 -15.92
N ASN A 344 1.30 -37.88 -16.63
CA ASN A 344 1.76 -37.92 -18.02
C ASN A 344 0.81 -37.18 -18.99
N ASN A 345 -0.45 -36.96 -18.61
CA ASN A 345 -1.39 -36.15 -19.38
C ASN A 345 -1.07 -34.64 -19.26
N LEU A 346 -0.55 -34.20 -18.10
CA LEU A 346 -0.27 -32.81 -17.81
C LEU A 346 1.07 -32.31 -18.38
N LEU A 347 2.11 -33.15 -18.38
CA LEU A 347 3.46 -32.73 -18.82
C LEU A 347 3.49 -32.14 -20.25
N PRO A 348 2.83 -32.74 -21.26
CA PRO A 348 2.76 -32.14 -22.60
C PRO A 348 2.08 -30.77 -22.61
N ILE A 349 1.06 -30.55 -21.75
CA ILE A 349 0.36 -29.27 -21.63
C ILE A 349 1.29 -28.19 -21.07
N LEU A 350 2.06 -28.52 -20.03
CA LEU A 350 3.05 -27.60 -19.46
C LEU A 350 4.11 -27.22 -20.49
N GLY A 351 4.65 -28.22 -21.21
CA GLY A 351 5.64 -28.01 -22.26
C GLY A 351 5.12 -27.16 -23.42
N ALA A 352 3.94 -27.49 -23.96
CA ALA A 352 3.32 -26.76 -25.06
C ALA A 352 3.00 -25.29 -24.71
N ASN A 353 2.74 -25.01 -23.43
CA ASN A 353 2.51 -23.66 -22.94
C ASN A 353 3.78 -22.99 -22.37
N GLY A 354 4.94 -23.64 -22.37
CA GLY A 354 6.17 -23.09 -21.81
C GLY A 354 6.05 -22.69 -20.33
N VAL A 355 5.27 -23.44 -19.55
CA VAL A 355 5.07 -23.20 -18.11
C VAL A 355 5.86 -24.22 -17.30
N ARG A 356 6.53 -23.76 -16.24
CA ARG A 356 7.15 -24.63 -15.24
C ARG A 356 6.25 -24.72 -14.01
N ALA A 357 6.03 -25.93 -13.50
CA ALA A 357 5.17 -26.18 -12.34
C ALA A 357 5.98 -26.43 -11.05
N ASP A 358 5.29 -26.50 -9.91
CA ASP A 358 5.84 -26.96 -8.64
C ASP A 358 5.17 -28.28 -8.24
N PHE A 359 5.83 -29.40 -8.54
CA PHE A 359 5.29 -30.73 -8.29
C PHE A 359 5.47 -31.10 -6.81
N MET A 360 4.35 -31.37 -6.12
CA MET A 360 4.35 -31.85 -4.75
C MET A 360 4.22 -33.37 -4.76
N ILE A 361 5.21 -34.05 -4.18
CA ILE A 361 5.26 -35.52 -4.18
C ILE A 361 5.46 -36.06 -2.77
N ASP A 362 4.95 -37.28 -2.54
CA ASP A 362 5.42 -38.10 -1.41
C ASP A 362 6.93 -38.37 -1.58
N PRO A 363 7.78 -38.10 -0.57
CA PRO A 363 9.23 -38.32 -0.66
C PRO A 363 9.64 -39.75 -1.02
N GLY A 364 8.84 -40.77 -0.68
CA GLY A 364 9.05 -42.17 -1.02
C GLY A 364 9.04 -42.44 -2.53
N LEU A 365 8.41 -41.58 -3.35
CA LEU A 365 8.43 -41.68 -4.81
C LEU A 365 9.83 -41.53 -5.42
N VAL A 366 10.74 -40.86 -4.72
CA VAL A 366 12.13 -40.72 -5.17
C VAL A 366 12.80 -42.09 -5.29
N SER A 367 12.51 -43.01 -4.36
CA SER A 367 13.07 -44.36 -4.35
C SER A 367 12.22 -45.35 -5.17
N SER A 368 10.90 -45.25 -5.12
CA SER A 368 10.01 -46.22 -5.77
C SER A 368 9.82 -45.96 -7.27
N ARG A 369 9.91 -44.70 -7.73
CA ARG A 369 9.72 -44.32 -9.15
C ARG A 369 10.72 -43.23 -9.62
N PRO A 370 12.04 -43.48 -9.55
CA PRO A 370 13.07 -42.48 -9.86
C PRO A 370 12.99 -41.93 -11.29
N ASP A 371 12.60 -42.75 -12.27
CA ASP A 371 12.45 -42.32 -13.67
C ASP A 371 11.33 -41.30 -13.85
N LEU A 372 10.21 -41.48 -13.13
CA LEU A 372 9.11 -40.54 -13.15
C LEU A 372 9.53 -39.21 -12.51
N VAL A 373 10.19 -39.28 -11.34
CA VAL A 373 10.69 -38.09 -10.64
C VAL A 373 11.68 -37.31 -11.52
N THR A 374 12.60 -38.02 -12.18
CA THR A 374 13.54 -37.42 -13.14
C THR A 374 12.80 -36.71 -14.29
N ARG A 375 11.74 -37.35 -14.81
CA ARG A 375 10.94 -36.79 -15.91
C ARG A 375 10.22 -35.51 -15.48
N ILE A 376 9.53 -35.48 -14.34
CA ILE A 376 8.78 -34.29 -13.89
C ILE A 376 9.71 -33.12 -13.55
N MET A 377 10.94 -33.38 -13.09
CA MET A 377 11.95 -32.35 -12.84
C MET A 377 12.35 -31.56 -14.10
N ASN A 378 12.18 -32.14 -15.30
CA ASN A 378 12.39 -31.41 -16.55
C ASN A 378 11.32 -30.33 -16.80
N TYR A 379 10.17 -30.41 -16.11
CA TYR A 379 9.02 -29.52 -16.26
C TYR A 379 8.82 -28.57 -15.07
N GLY A 380 9.65 -28.63 -14.03
CA GLY A 380 9.34 -27.86 -12.82
C GLY A 380 10.29 -28.06 -11.65
N ASN A 381 9.88 -27.51 -10.51
CA ASN A 381 10.54 -27.73 -9.23
C ASN A 381 9.87 -28.91 -8.49
N LEU A 382 10.60 -29.51 -7.56
CA LEU A 382 10.05 -30.49 -6.63
C LEU A 382 9.84 -29.88 -5.25
N GLY A 383 8.65 -30.08 -4.72
CA GLY A 383 8.33 -29.92 -3.31
C GLY A 383 7.91 -31.25 -2.69
N ALA A 384 8.07 -31.35 -1.37
CA ALA A 384 7.72 -32.55 -0.61
C ALA A 384 6.38 -32.38 0.09
N ILE A 385 5.55 -33.41 0.07
CA ILE A 385 4.41 -33.56 0.98
C ILE A 385 4.97 -34.16 2.27
N ILE A 386 4.88 -33.44 3.39
CA ILE A 386 5.47 -33.88 4.65
C ILE A 386 4.40 -33.87 5.74
N ASP A 387 4.26 -34.99 6.44
CA ASP A 387 3.46 -35.07 7.64
C ASP A 387 4.21 -34.41 8.81
N ILE A 388 3.60 -33.41 9.43
CA ILE A 388 4.12 -32.68 10.59
C ILE A 388 3.12 -32.71 11.76
N GLY A 389 2.20 -33.67 11.75
CA GLY A 389 1.08 -33.76 12.67
C GLY A 389 -0.17 -33.08 12.11
N TYR A 390 -1.25 -33.15 12.88
CA TYR A 390 -2.59 -32.76 12.44
C TYR A 390 -3.15 -31.62 13.31
N LEU A 391 -3.68 -30.62 12.63
CA LEU A 391 -4.56 -29.61 13.20
C LEU A 391 -5.75 -29.45 12.27
N GLN A 392 -6.97 -29.46 12.83
CA GLN A 392 -8.16 -29.26 12.00
C GLN A 392 -8.31 -27.78 11.57
N PHE A 393 -7.98 -26.84 12.47
CA PHE A 393 -7.99 -25.40 12.25
C PHE A 393 -7.03 -24.71 13.23
N ILE A 394 -6.73 -23.41 13.02
CA ILE A 394 -5.72 -22.67 13.78
C ILE A 394 -5.97 -22.67 15.30
N SER A 395 -7.24 -22.66 15.72
CA SER A 395 -7.65 -22.66 17.12
C SER A 395 -8.06 -24.04 17.66
N ASP A 396 -7.66 -25.14 16.98
CA ASP A 396 -7.91 -26.50 17.44
C ASP A 396 -7.11 -26.76 18.73
N THR A 397 -7.80 -27.25 19.76
CA THR A 397 -7.22 -27.59 21.07
C THR A 397 -7.13 -29.11 21.29
N SER A 398 -7.73 -29.89 20.39
CA SER A 398 -7.85 -31.34 20.48
C SER A 398 -6.75 -32.07 19.71
N SER A 399 -6.41 -31.56 18.52
CA SER A 399 -5.28 -32.04 17.74
C SER A 399 -4.07 -31.15 17.97
N LYS A 400 -2.88 -31.65 17.66
CA LYS A 400 -1.64 -30.86 17.73
C LYS A 400 -0.69 -31.27 16.62
N LEU A 401 0.11 -30.32 16.17
CA LEU A 401 1.29 -30.62 15.38
C LEU A 401 2.32 -31.35 16.25
N ASP A 402 3.17 -32.10 15.58
CA ASP A 402 4.24 -32.86 16.25
C ASP A 402 5.26 -31.92 16.88
N ASP A 403 6.07 -32.42 17.82
CA ASP A 403 7.13 -31.61 18.42
C ASP A 403 8.24 -31.24 17.42
N TYR A 404 9.06 -30.24 17.77
CA TYR A 404 10.16 -29.77 16.93
C TYR A 404 11.13 -30.89 16.52
N LYS A 405 11.45 -31.83 17.41
CA LYS A 405 12.42 -32.89 17.13
C LYS A 405 11.87 -33.83 16.04
N THR A 406 10.60 -34.17 16.13
CA THR A 406 9.90 -35.04 15.19
C THR A 406 9.75 -34.35 13.83
N GLN A 407 9.26 -33.11 13.82
CA GLN A 407 9.14 -32.34 12.58
C GLN A 407 10.50 -32.13 11.90
N SER A 408 11.52 -31.72 12.67
CA SER A 408 12.87 -31.49 12.15
C SER A 408 13.50 -32.77 11.60
N GLY A 409 13.31 -33.91 12.26
CA GLY A 409 13.80 -35.20 11.77
C GLY A 409 13.22 -35.56 10.41
N ARG A 410 11.88 -35.47 10.26
CA ARG A 410 11.21 -35.74 8.98
C ARG A 410 11.66 -34.80 7.86
N ILE A 411 11.77 -33.49 8.14
CA ILE A 411 12.23 -32.49 7.16
C ILE A 411 13.70 -32.74 6.75
N GLU A 412 14.56 -33.11 7.70
CA GLU A 412 15.97 -33.42 7.45
C GLU A 412 16.10 -34.67 6.57
N ASP A 413 15.32 -35.72 6.85
CA ASP A 413 15.33 -36.96 6.08
C ASP A 413 14.91 -36.74 4.63
N VAL A 414 13.87 -35.94 4.41
CA VAL A 414 13.47 -35.50 3.05
C VAL A 414 14.61 -34.75 2.37
N LYS A 415 15.33 -33.88 3.09
CA LYS A 415 16.43 -33.10 2.50
C LYS A 415 17.64 -33.95 2.12
N LYS A 416 17.84 -35.09 2.80
CA LYS A 416 18.91 -36.06 2.50
C LYS A 416 18.66 -36.87 1.23
N LEU A 417 17.41 -36.95 0.75
CA LEU A 417 17.08 -37.66 -0.48
C LEU A 417 17.77 -37.05 -1.70
N LYS A 418 18.23 -37.93 -2.59
CA LYS A 418 18.99 -37.59 -3.80
C LYS A 418 18.45 -38.37 -4.98
N LEU A 419 18.63 -37.78 -6.17
CA LEU A 419 18.36 -38.43 -7.43
C LEU A 419 19.64 -38.33 -8.27
N GLY A 420 20.30 -39.47 -8.50
CA GLY A 420 21.67 -39.50 -9.01
C GLY A 420 22.64 -38.68 -8.15
N ASP A 421 23.48 -37.88 -8.78
CA ASP A 421 24.50 -37.05 -8.12
C ASP A 421 23.98 -35.70 -7.60
N GLN A 422 22.70 -35.36 -7.85
CA GLN A 422 22.16 -34.07 -7.44
C GLN A 422 21.98 -34.00 -5.92
N LYS A 423 22.67 -33.04 -5.29
CA LYS A 423 22.43 -32.69 -3.88
C LYS A 423 21.11 -31.92 -3.76
N SER A 424 20.20 -32.42 -2.90
CA SER A 424 18.97 -31.74 -2.48
C SER A 424 18.03 -31.35 -3.64
N ILE A 425 17.17 -32.29 -4.02
CA ILE A 425 16.18 -32.09 -5.09
C ILE A 425 14.96 -31.26 -4.65
N PHE A 426 14.60 -31.28 -3.36
CA PHE A 426 13.43 -30.55 -2.84
C PHE A 426 13.71 -29.07 -2.55
N LYS A 427 12.84 -28.20 -3.07
CA LYS A 427 12.91 -26.73 -2.94
C LYS A 427 11.89 -26.17 -1.95
N GLY A 428 10.72 -26.78 -1.86
CA GLY A 428 9.67 -26.37 -0.93
C GLY A 428 8.96 -27.56 -0.32
N MET A 429 7.95 -27.29 0.51
CA MET A 429 7.08 -28.32 1.06
C MET A 429 5.62 -27.88 1.11
N ILE A 430 4.73 -28.86 1.24
CA ILE A 430 3.37 -28.68 1.72
C ILE A 430 3.14 -29.63 2.90
N PRO A 431 2.57 -29.17 4.04
CA PRO A 431 2.11 -30.05 5.09
C PRO A 431 0.98 -30.95 4.57
N THR A 432 0.96 -32.23 4.93
CA THR A 432 -0.10 -33.18 4.53
C THR A 432 -1.50 -32.64 4.83
N TYR A 433 -1.68 -31.98 5.97
CA TYR A 433 -2.95 -31.41 6.42
C TYR A 433 -3.02 -29.89 6.30
N GLY A 434 -2.11 -29.29 5.54
CA GLY A 434 -2.15 -27.89 5.15
C GLY A 434 -1.75 -26.86 6.20
N LEU A 435 -1.69 -27.18 7.50
CA LEU A 435 -1.27 -26.26 8.57
C LEU A 435 0.17 -26.51 9.02
N PHE A 436 0.86 -25.47 9.50
CA PHE A 436 2.23 -25.52 10.01
C PHE A 436 2.44 -24.52 11.16
N ASP A 437 3.51 -24.66 11.93
CA ASP A 437 3.88 -23.77 13.04
C ASP A 437 5.32 -23.23 12.94
N ASP A 438 5.76 -22.51 13.98
CA ASP A 438 7.11 -21.95 14.05
C ASP A 438 8.20 -23.03 14.14
N ASN A 439 7.88 -24.21 14.66
CA ASN A 439 8.78 -25.36 14.66
C ASN A 439 9.04 -25.82 13.22
N THR A 440 7.98 -25.93 12.42
CA THR A 440 8.09 -26.27 10.99
C THR A 440 8.97 -25.26 10.27
N VAL A 441 8.70 -23.97 10.45
CA VAL A 441 9.46 -22.90 9.78
C VAL A 441 10.94 -22.95 10.17
N THR A 442 11.23 -23.16 11.45
CA THR A 442 12.61 -23.27 11.94
C THR A 442 13.33 -24.47 11.34
N ALA A 443 12.69 -25.64 11.30
CA ALA A 443 13.23 -26.84 10.66
C ALA A 443 13.48 -26.66 9.17
N LEU A 444 12.57 -25.98 8.45
CA LEU A 444 12.71 -25.69 7.02
C LEU A 444 13.89 -24.76 6.71
N VAL A 445 14.06 -23.71 7.50
CA VAL A 445 15.17 -22.75 7.35
C VAL A 445 16.51 -23.44 7.59
N ASN A 446 16.62 -24.24 8.64
CA ASN A 446 17.81 -25.05 8.95
C ASN A 446 18.14 -26.02 7.81
N ASN A 447 17.12 -26.59 7.18
CA ASN A 447 17.24 -27.49 6.04
C ASN A 447 17.17 -26.80 4.68
N ARG A 448 17.35 -25.48 4.59
CA ARG A 448 17.48 -24.73 3.31
C ARG A 448 16.32 -24.95 2.33
N PHE A 449 15.09 -24.95 2.83
CA PHE A 449 13.90 -24.84 2.00
C PHE A 449 13.61 -23.35 1.70
N TYR A 450 13.00 -23.10 0.54
CA TYR A 450 12.73 -21.74 0.04
C TYR A 450 11.30 -21.30 0.32
N TYR A 451 10.36 -22.25 0.36
CA TYR A 451 8.97 -21.95 0.61
C TYR A 451 8.23 -23.10 1.31
N VAL A 452 7.14 -22.74 1.98
CA VAL A 452 6.11 -23.65 2.47
C VAL A 452 4.78 -23.23 1.84
N MET A 453 4.02 -24.19 1.32
CA MET A 453 2.65 -23.97 0.87
C MET A 453 1.66 -24.39 1.95
N THR A 454 0.56 -23.65 2.12
CA THR A 454 -0.43 -23.92 3.17
C THR A 454 -1.85 -23.77 2.65
N ASP A 455 -2.76 -24.60 3.15
CA ASP A 455 -4.20 -24.49 2.90
C ASP A 455 -4.91 -23.59 3.93
N SER A 456 -4.15 -23.08 4.91
CA SER A 456 -4.67 -22.19 5.96
C SER A 456 -5.35 -20.95 5.38
N LEU A 457 -6.27 -20.37 6.14
CA LEU A 457 -6.75 -19.02 5.89
C LEU A 457 -5.62 -18.07 6.26
N THR A 458 -4.95 -17.49 5.26
CA THR A 458 -4.04 -16.38 5.53
C THR A 458 -4.72 -15.05 5.33
N ASP A 459 -4.14 -14.08 6.01
CA ASP A 459 -4.41 -12.65 5.98
C ASP A 459 -4.00 -11.96 4.65
N ARG A 460 -3.91 -12.67 3.52
CA ARG A 460 -3.47 -12.09 2.23
C ARG A 460 -3.60 -13.05 1.05
N SER A 461 -3.64 -12.49 -0.15
CA SER A 461 -3.59 -13.20 -1.44
C SER A 461 -2.18 -13.19 -2.07
N VAL A 462 -1.15 -12.85 -1.29
CA VAL A 462 0.26 -12.77 -1.73
C VAL A 462 1.18 -13.51 -0.75
N PRO A 463 2.39 -13.91 -1.16
CA PRO A 463 3.30 -14.58 -0.24
C PRO A 463 3.65 -13.75 1.00
N ARG A 464 3.89 -14.43 2.13
CA ARG A 464 4.44 -13.81 3.34
C ARG A 464 5.91 -14.18 3.47
N THR A 465 6.81 -13.21 3.57
CA THR A 465 8.21 -13.48 3.93
C THR A 465 8.31 -13.69 5.44
N ILE A 466 8.96 -14.78 5.83
CA ILE A 466 9.31 -15.10 7.21
C ILE A 466 10.84 -15.09 7.29
N ILE A 467 11.40 -14.29 8.20
CA ILE A 467 12.84 -14.16 8.39
C ILE A 467 13.21 -14.86 9.71
N LYS A 468 14.05 -15.89 9.62
CA LYS A 468 14.64 -16.59 10.77
C LYS A 468 16.16 -16.64 10.57
N GLY A 469 16.90 -15.92 11.40
CA GLY A 469 18.34 -15.71 11.18
C GLY A 469 18.59 -14.98 9.85
N ASP A 470 19.58 -15.45 9.09
CA ASP A 470 20.04 -14.78 7.86
C ASP A 470 19.30 -15.23 6.59
N ARG A 471 18.32 -16.14 6.70
CA ARG A 471 17.65 -16.74 5.54
C ARG A 471 16.15 -16.49 5.54
N PRO A 472 15.61 -15.86 4.50
CA PRO A 472 14.18 -15.75 4.32
C PRO A 472 13.61 -17.07 3.79
N ILE A 473 12.40 -17.40 4.23
CA ILE A 473 11.51 -18.37 3.60
C ILE A 473 10.20 -17.66 3.28
N ILE A 474 9.50 -18.07 2.23
CA ILE A 474 8.15 -17.54 1.96
C ILE A 474 7.08 -18.58 2.30
N SER A 475 5.99 -18.12 2.92
CA SER A 475 4.75 -18.88 3.01
C SER A 475 3.85 -18.49 1.85
N ILE A 476 3.37 -19.49 1.10
CA ILE A 476 2.44 -19.32 -0.01
C ILE A 476 1.13 -19.99 0.37
N THR A 477 0.04 -19.24 0.34
CA THR A 477 -1.27 -19.76 0.71
C THR A 477 -2.02 -20.21 -0.52
N LYS A 478 -2.83 -21.26 -0.39
CA LYS A 478 -3.92 -21.53 -1.34
C LYS A 478 -4.78 -20.28 -1.44
N THR A 479 -4.97 -19.72 -2.63
CA THR A 479 -5.76 -18.49 -2.86
C THR A 479 -6.98 -18.73 -3.73
N ALA A 480 -7.20 -19.96 -4.21
CA ALA A 480 -8.30 -20.31 -5.10
C ALA A 480 -8.91 -21.66 -4.72
N ARG A 481 -10.02 -22.04 -5.36
CA ARG A 481 -10.56 -23.39 -5.27
C ARG A 481 -9.64 -24.34 -6.07
N ASP A 482 -9.40 -25.52 -5.52
CA ASP A 482 -8.68 -26.61 -6.20
C ASP A 482 -9.67 -27.59 -6.83
N ASP A 483 -9.14 -28.57 -7.54
CA ASP A 483 -9.93 -29.60 -8.20
C ASP A 483 -10.68 -30.54 -7.25
N PHE A 484 -10.20 -30.76 -6.02
CA PHE A 484 -11.02 -31.37 -4.98
C PHE A 484 -12.28 -30.54 -4.73
N ARG A 485 -12.16 -29.22 -4.54
CA ARG A 485 -13.34 -28.38 -4.32
C ARG A 485 -14.25 -28.36 -5.55
N VAL A 486 -13.70 -28.26 -6.76
CA VAL A 486 -14.48 -28.09 -8.00
C VAL A 486 -15.10 -29.40 -8.48
N ILE A 487 -14.33 -30.48 -8.55
CA ILE A 487 -14.77 -31.76 -9.12
C ILE A 487 -15.46 -32.61 -8.05
N ARG A 488 -14.84 -32.78 -6.87
CA ARG A 488 -15.35 -33.67 -5.82
C ARG A 488 -16.46 -33.03 -5.00
N ASP A 489 -16.21 -31.86 -4.42
CA ASP A 489 -17.16 -31.27 -3.46
C ASP A 489 -18.35 -30.57 -4.15
N LEU A 490 -18.12 -29.88 -5.26
CA LEU A 490 -19.17 -29.23 -6.05
C LEU A 490 -19.77 -30.16 -7.14
N GLY A 491 -19.15 -31.32 -7.40
CA GLY A 491 -19.65 -32.29 -8.37
C GLY A 491 -19.55 -31.83 -9.84
N LEU A 492 -18.69 -30.87 -10.17
CA LEU A 492 -18.57 -30.33 -11.53
C LEU A 492 -17.73 -31.25 -12.41
N THR A 493 -18.38 -32.24 -13.03
CA THR A 493 -17.72 -33.23 -13.89
C THR A 493 -17.58 -32.80 -15.34
N GLU A 494 -18.33 -31.81 -15.81
CA GLU A 494 -18.19 -31.31 -17.19
C GLU A 494 -17.05 -30.26 -17.30
N PRO A 495 -16.11 -30.41 -18.26
CA PRO A 495 -14.97 -29.51 -18.42
C PRO A 495 -15.32 -28.03 -18.54
N GLU A 496 -16.43 -27.66 -19.20
CA GLU A 496 -16.83 -26.26 -19.33
C GLU A 496 -17.17 -25.59 -17.99
N PHE A 497 -17.81 -26.31 -17.07
CA PHE A 497 -18.15 -25.80 -15.74
C PHE A 497 -16.90 -25.70 -14.88
N GLN A 498 -16.01 -26.70 -14.93
CA GLN A 498 -14.70 -26.64 -14.26
C GLN A 498 -13.92 -25.40 -14.71
N LEU A 499 -13.78 -25.21 -16.03
CA LEU A 499 -13.07 -24.09 -16.61
C LEU A 499 -13.69 -22.75 -16.21
N TYR A 500 -15.01 -22.64 -16.25
CA TYR A 500 -15.71 -21.42 -15.83
C TYR A 500 -15.41 -21.07 -14.38
N THR A 501 -15.51 -22.06 -13.47
CA THR A 501 -15.22 -21.87 -12.04
C THR A 501 -13.76 -21.45 -11.80
N TYR A 502 -12.79 -22.03 -12.50
CA TYR A 502 -11.40 -21.59 -12.39
C TYR A 502 -11.18 -20.18 -12.96
N LYS A 503 -11.84 -19.83 -14.09
CA LYS A 503 -11.77 -18.48 -14.66
C LYS A 503 -12.32 -17.43 -13.70
N GLU A 504 -13.37 -17.76 -12.95
CA GLU A 504 -13.89 -16.89 -11.89
C GLU A 504 -12.85 -16.62 -10.79
N ASP A 505 -12.13 -17.66 -10.34
CA ASP A 505 -11.07 -17.48 -9.35
C ASP A 505 -9.89 -16.68 -9.90
N VAL A 506 -9.52 -16.91 -11.16
CA VAL A 506 -8.49 -16.11 -11.85
C VAL A 506 -8.90 -14.64 -11.91
N ASP A 507 -10.13 -14.33 -12.30
CA ASP A 507 -10.59 -12.95 -12.41
C ASP A 507 -10.67 -12.27 -11.04
N ARG A 508 -11.09 -12.97 -9.98
CA ARG A 508 -11.04 -12.44 -8.61
C ARG A 508 -9.61 -12.14 -8.19
N VAL A 509 -8.68 -13.08 -8.36
CA VAL A 509 -7.28 -12.88 -7.96
C VAL A 509 -6.64 -11.76 -8.79
N LEU A 510 -6.99 -11.63 -10.07
CA LEU A 510 -6.56 -10.50 -10.90
C LEU A 510 -7.15 -9.17 -10.39
N PHE A 511 -8.43 -9.16 -10.01
CA PHE A 511 -9.09 -7.99 -9.44
C PHE A 511 -8.46 -7.56 -8.11
N GLU A 512 -8.10 -8.53 -7.26
CA GLU A 512 -7.32 -8.31 -6.04
C GLU A 512 -5.90 -7.82 -6.36
N GLY A 513 -5.26 -8.35 -7.40
CA GLY A 513 -3.84 -8.18 -7.71
C GLY A 513 -2.94 -9.23 -7.04
N GLY A 514 -3.49 -10.40 -6.71
CA GLY A 514 -2.84 -11.44 -5.91
C GLY A 514 -2.09 -12.52 -6.72
N LEU A 515 -1.75 -13.60 -6.02
CA LEU A 515 -1.14 -14.83 -6.55
C LEU A 515 -2.20 -15.91 -6.67
N TYR A 516 -2.47 -16.43 -7.87
CA TYR A 516 -3.37 -17.54 -8.11
C TYR A 516 -2.61 -18.87 -7.92
N VAL A 517 -2.98 -19.63 -6.89
CA VAL A 517 -2.36 -20.94 -6.62
C VAL A 517 -3.27 -22.04 -7.10
N PHE A 518 -2.96 -22.59 -8.28
CA PHE A 518 -3.74 -23.67 -8.88
C PHE A 518 -3.23 -25.04 -8.42
N LYS A 519 -3.76 -25.51 -7.29
CA LYS A 519 -3.53 -26.88 -6.83
C LYS A 519 -4.39 -27.84 -7.63
N LEU A 520 -3.80 -28.95 -8.04
CA LEU A 520 -4.49 -30.00 -8.78
C LEU A 520 -3.87 -31.36 -8.45
N HIS A 521 -4.65 -32.43 -8.51
CA HIS A 521 -4.27 -33.77 -8.06
C HIS A 521 -4.28 -34.76 -9.23
N THR A 522 -3.43 -35.78 -9.15
CA THR A 522 -3.26 -36.79 -10.20
C THR A 522 -4.55 -37.60 -10.46
N GLU A 523 -5.32 -37.85 -9.42
CA GLU A 523 -6.61 -38.55 -9.43
C GLU A 523 -7.81 -37.66 -9.84
N HIS A 524 -7.59 -36.37 -10.10
CA HIS A 524 -8.64 -35.42 -10.50
C HIS A 524 -8.27 -34.67 -11.79
N GLN A 525 -7.80 -33.42 -11.72
CA GLN A 525 -7.65 -32.58 -12.91
C GLN A 525 -6.65 -33.15 -13.93
N CYS A 526 -5.71 -34.01 -13.50
CA CYS A 526 -4.76 -34.68 -14.40
C CYS A 526 -5.38 -35.83 -15.22
N LYS A 527 -6.64 -36.23 -14.97
CA LYS A 527 -7.31 -37.26 -15.77
C LYS A 527 -7.42 -36.84 -17.22
N ALA A 528 -7.34 -37.81 -18.14
CA ALA A 528 -7.33 -37.54 -19.58
C ALA A 528 -8.55 -36.72 -20.04
N GLN A 529 -9.73 -36.95 -19.43
CA GLN A 529 -10.93 -36.18 -19.76
C GLN A 529 -10.94 -34.72 -19.25
N TYR A 530 -10.11 -34.37 -18.26
CA TYR A 530 -10.15 -33.04 -17.59
C TYR A 530 -8.91 -32.20 -17.84
N VAL A 531 -7.78 -32.82 -18.21
CA VAL A 531 -6.48 -32.15 -18.27
C VAL A 531 -6.45 -30.96 -19.24
N GLN A 532 -7.28 -30.97 -20.29
CA GLN A 532 -7.32 -29.88 -21.26
C GLN A 532 -7.80 -28.55 -20.66
N VAL A 533 -8.61 -28.59 -19.60
CA VAL A 533 -9.02 -27.39 -18.84
C VAL A 533 -7.79 -26.60 -18.36
N VAL A 534 -6.70 -27.29 -17.99
CA VAL A 534 -5.45 -26.65 -17.55
C VAL A 534 -4.82 -25.84 -18.69
N SER A 535 -4.81 -26.38 -19.91
CA SER A 535 -4.28 -25.70 -21.10
C SER A 535 -5.07 -24.41 -21.39
N GLU A 536 -6.40 -24.51 -21.34
CA GLU A 536 -7.28 -23.36 -21.57
C GLU A 536 -7.16 -22.30 -20.48
N LEU A 537 -7.02 -22.72 -19.22
CA LEU A 537 -6.81 -21.82 -18.10
C LEU A 537 -5.46 -21.09 -18.20
N ILE A 538 -4.37 -21.78 -18.59
CA ILE A 538 -3.06 -21.13 -18.82
C ILE A 538 -3.17 -20.06 -19.91
N LYS A 539 -3.81 -20.38 -21.03
CA LYS A 539 -4.04 -19.42 -22.13
C LYS A 539 -4.86 -18.21 -21.64
N TYR A 540 -5.89 -18.46 -20.84
CA TYR A 540 -6.70 -17.42 -20.24
C TYR A 540 -5.89 -16.49 -19.34
N MET A 541 -5.11 -17.03 -18.40
CA MET A 541 -4.24 -16.25 -17.51
C MET A 541 -3.24 -15.39 -18.29
N LYS A 542 -2.60 -15.96 -19.33
CA LYS A 542 -1.67 -15.22 -20.19
C LYS A 542 -2.35 -14.09 -20.96
N SER A 543 -3.57 -14.31 -21.47
CA SER A 543 -4.35 -13.26 -22.17
C SER A 543 -4.71 -12.07 -21.27
N LYS A 544 -4.75 -12.30 -19.95
CA LYS A 544 -5.01 -11.28 -18.93
C LYS A 544 -3.74 -10.63 -18.39
N ASN A 545 -2.58 -10.89 -19.00
CA ASN A 545 -1.28 -10.39 -18.54
C ASN A 545 -1.02 -10.76 -17.06
N ILE A 546 -1.22 -12.03 -16.72
CA ILE A 546 -0.85 -12.63 -15.43
C ILE A 546 0.53 -13.29 -15.56
N TRP A 547 1.39 -13.09 -14.56
CA TRP A 547 2.69 -13.74 -14.50
C TRP A 547 2.54 -15.23 -14.13
N VAL A 548 2.33 -16.08 -15.13
CA VAL A 548 2.28 -17.54 -14.95
C VAL A 548 3.70 -18.08 -14.81
N THR A 549 4.07 -18.52 -13.61
CA THR A 549 5.43 -18.89 -13.22
C THR A 549 5.45 -20.05 -12.21
N ASN A 550 6.56 -20.24 -11.50
CA ASN A 550 6.75 -21.23 -10.44
C ASN A 550 7.14 -20.56 -9.10
N ALA A 551 7.01 -21.28 -8.00
CA ALA A 551 7.23 -20.78 -6.65
C ALA A 551 8.67 -20.32 -6.38
N MET A 552 9.67 -20.86 -7.10
CA MET A 552 11.06 -20.41 -6.94
C MET A 552 11.27 -19.03 -7.56
N ASP A 553 10.66 -18.75 -8.70
CA ASP A 553 10.67 -17.41 -9.31
C ASP A 553 9.91 -16.40 -8.45
N ILE A 554 8.77 -16.81 -7.87
CA ILE A 554 8.05 -16.03 -6.86
C ILE A 554 8.96 -15.73 -5.67
N TYR A 555 9.62 -16.74 -5.08
CA TYR A 555 10.57 -16.55 -3.98
C TYR A 555 11.67 -15.55 -4.33
N ASN A 556 12.31 -15.71 -5.49
CA ASN A 556 13.40 -14.84 -5.95
C ASN A 556 12.94 -13.39 -6.12
N TRP A 557 11.73 -13.17 -6.64
CA TRP A 557 11.15 -11.83 -6.73
C TRP A 557 10.79 -11.27 -5.35
N TRP A 558 10.06 -12.03 -4.54
CA TRP A 558 9.52 -11.58 -3.25
C TRP A 558 10.62 -11.23 -2.25
N VAL A 559 11.66 -12.05 -2.17
CA VAL A 559 12.83 -11.78 -1.31
C VAL A 559 13.58 -10.54 -1.75
N ARG A 560 13.71 -10.29 -3.07
CA ARG A 560 14.32 -9.05 -3.57
C ARG A 560 13.45 -7.83 -3.28
N LYS A 561 12.14 -7.92 -3.50
CA LYS A 561 11.16 -6.86 -3.22
C LYS A 561 11.19 -6.46 -1.75
N ASN A 562 11.14 -7.42 -0.84
CA ASN A 562 11.04 -7.16 0.60
C ASN A 562 12.38 -6.67 1.22
N LYS A 563 13.47 -6.67 0.45
CA LYS A 563 14.75 -6.05 0.83
C LYS A 563 14.85 -4.57 0.44
N ILE A 564 13.78 -3.97 -0.09
CA ILE A 564 13.76 -2.57 -0.50
C ILE A 564 12.76 -1.82 0.36
N GLU A 565 13.25 -0.75 0.96
CA GLU A 565 12.42 0.22 1.68
C GLU A 565 12.34 1.50 0.85
N MET A 566 11.13 2.05 0.76
CA MET A 566 10.91 3.34 0.14
C MET A 566 10.17 4.26 1.10
N ARG A 567 10.60 5.52 1.10
CA ARG A 567 9.91 6.63 1.74
C ARG A 567 9.75 7.79 0.78
N VAL A 568 8.56 8.39 0.74
CA VAL A 568 8.28 9.61 -0.03
C VAL A 568 7.99 10.74 0.95
N ASP A 569 8.84 11.76 0.95
CA ASP A 569 8.67 12.97 1.74
C ASP A 569 8.27 14.13 0.82
N PHE A 570 7.07 14.65 1.03
CA PHE A 570 6.59 15.82 0.31
C PHE A 570 7.31 17.08 0.80
N ARG A 571 7.88 17.86 -0.13
CA ARG A 571 8.58 19.12 0.19
C ARG A 571 7.79 20.34 -0.26
N SER A 572 7.13 20.25 -1.41
CA SER A 572 6.27 21.30 -1.97
C SER A 572 5.31 20.72 -3.01
N ASN A 573 4.36 21.51 -3.49
CA ASN A 573 3.46 21.11 -4.60
C ASN A 573 4.18 20.72 -5.90
N THR A 574 5.46 21.05 -6.03
CA THR A 574 6.28 20.81 -7.23
C THR A 574 7.54 20.01 -6.91
N ARG A 575 7.72 19.55 -5.67
CA ARG A 575 8.91 18.79 -5.25
C ARG A 575 8.61 17.75 -4.18
N MET A 576 9.18 16.56 -4.38
CA MET A 576 9.26 15.52 -3.35
C MET A 576 10.68 14.97 -3.24
N ALA A 577 10.98 14.38 -2.09
CA ALA A 577 12.16 13.56 -1.87
C ALA A 577 11.73 12.10 -1.78
N VAL A 578 12.38 11.24 -2.56
CA VAL A 578 12.15 9.80 -2.58
C VAL A 578 13.42 9.14 -2.07
N THR A 579 13.31 8.53 -0.90
CA THR A 579 14.39 7.75 -0.30
C THR A 579 14.16 6.29 -0.65
N VAL A 580 15.16 5.66 -1.26
CA VAL A 580 15.18 4.23 -1.56
C VAL A 580 16.38 3.60 -0.86
N SER A 581 16.10 2.57 -0.06
CA SER A 581 17.08 1.92 0.80
C SER A 581 17.12 0.42 0.56
N ASN A 582 18.32 -0.16 0.60
CA ASN A 582 18.55 -1.60 0.59
C ASN A 582 19.09 -2.02 1.96
N PRO A 583 18.23 -2.30 2.96
CA PRO A 583 18.67 -2.88 4.24
C PRO A 583 19.25 -4.29 4.11
N GLY A 584 19.14 -4.95 2.95
CA GLY A 584 19.68 -6.27 2.72
C GLY A 584 21.21 -6.34 2.63
N TYR A 585 21.73 -7.57 2.53
CA TYR A 585 23.15 -7.91 2.46
C TYR A 585 23.65 -8.18 1.02
N GLU A 586 22.76 -8.13 0.02
CA GLU A 586 23.06 -8.39 -1.40
C GLU A 586 22.91 -7.14 -2.25
N TYR A 587 23.64 -7.12 -3.37
CA TYR A 587 23.58 -6.04 -4.34
C TYR A 587 22.32 -6.12 -5.20
N LEU A 588 21.62 -4.99 -5.37
CA LEU A 588 20.44 -4.89 -6.24
C LEU A 588 20.82 -4.24 -7.57
N ASN A 589 20.76 -5.01 -8.65
CA ASN A 589 21.14 -4.55 -9.99
C ASN A 589 20.16 -3.51 -10.54
N GLU A 590 18.87 -3.81 -10.50
CA GLU A 590 17.81 -2.94 -10.99
C GLU A 590 16.50 -3.26 -10.26
N PHE A 591 15.74 -2.23 -9.88
CA PHE A 591 14.42 -2.37 -9.29
C PHE A 591 13.49 -1.22 -9.66
N LEU A 592 12.22 -1.52 -9.88
CA LEU A 592 11.21 -0.54 -10.28
C LEU A 592 10.44 -0.02 -9.08
N VAL A 593 10.40 1.30 -8.93
CA VAL A 593 9.67 2.00 -7.89
C VAL A 593 8.58 2.86 -8.52
N ASN A 594 7.36 2.82 -7.97
CA ASN A 594 6.22 3.55 -8.52
C ASN A 594 5.81 4.68 -7.59
N ILE A 595 5.54 5.84 -8.17
CA ILE A 595 5.06 7.01 -7.43
C ILE A 595 3.83 7.55 -8.15
N ASN A 596 2.69 7.50 -7.48
CA ASN A 596 1.48 8.15 -7.96
C ASN A 596 1.54 9.64 -7.57
N LEU A 597 1.68 10.51 -8.56
CA LEU A 597 1.80 11.97 -8.40
C LEU A 597 0.47 12.64 -8.05
N GLN A 598 -0.64 11.90 -8.06
CA GLN A 598 -2.02 12.35 -7.82
C GLN A 598 -2.55 13.42 -8.79
N ARG A 599 -1.68 14.16 -9.48
CA ARG A 599 -1.99 15.23 -10.41
C ARG A 599 -1.16 15.07 -11.68
N PRO A 600 -1.67 15.48 -12.84
CA PRO A 600 -0.88 15.50 -14.06
C PRO A 600 0.35 16.38 -13.87
N ALA A 601 1.51 15.85 -14.23
CA ALA A 601 2.80 16.50 -14.11
C ALA A 601 3.48 16.62 -15.47
N LYS A 602 4.24 17.70 -15.65
CA LYS A 602 5.15 17.88 -16.80
C LYS A 602 6.51 18.36 -16.32
N ASN A 603 7.49 18.39 -17.21
CA ASN A 603 8.85 18.86 -16.93
C ASN A 603 9.49 18.14 -15.72
N ILE A 604 9.24 16.83 -15.59
CA ILE A 604 9.75 16.02 -14.49
C ILE A 604 11.28 15.99 -14.57
N ARG A 605 11.93 16.41 -13.48
CA ARG A 605 13.38 16.40 -13.32
C ARG A 605 13.74 15.66 -12.05
N ILE A 606 14.69 14.73 -12.18
CA ILE A 606 15.21 13.97 -11.06
C ILE A 606 16.65 14.41 -10.79
N THR A 607 16.94 14.70 -9.53
CA THR A 607 18.29 14.95 -9.03
C THR A 607 18.56 14.08 -7.82
N ALA A 608 19.83 13.87 -7.46
CA ALA A 608 20.20 13.13 -6.27
C ALA A 608 20.77 14.08 -5.22
N GLU A 609 20.63 13.72 -3.94
CA GLU A 609 21.20 14.50 -2.83
C GLU A 609 22.74 14.55 -2.90
N ILE A 610 23.38 13.42 -3.21
CA ILE A 610 24.83 13.29 -3.27
C ILE A 610 25.29 13.35 -4.73
N ILE A 611 26.21 14.28 -5.01
CA ILE A 611 26.86 14.41 -6.34
C ILE A 611 27.53 13.10 -6.73
N GLY A 612 27.34 12.67 -7.98
CA GLY A 612 27.88 11.42 -8.50
C GLY A 612 27.01 10.18 -8.20
N THR A 613 25.89 10.34 -7.50
CA THR A 613 24.87 9.28 -7.40
C THR A 613 24.21 9.08 -8.77
N GLU A 614 24.08 7.83 -9.19
CA GLU A 614 23.40 7.46 -10.43
C GLU A 614 21.92 7.89 -10.37
N ILE A 615 21.51 8.73 -11.33
CA ILE A 615 20.15 9.21 -11.49
C ILE A 615 19.33 8.10 -12.14
N PRO A 616 18.16 7.72 -11.58
CA PRO A 616 17.36 6.65 -12.13
C PRO A 616 16.77 7.04 -13.49
N ASN A 617 16.69 6.06 -14.39
CA ASN A 617 15.87 6.21 -15.58
C ASN A 617 14.39 6.25 -15.15
N PHE A 618 13.59 7.04 -15.84
CA PHE A 618 12.17 7.15 -15.53
C PHE A 618 11.28 7.18 -16.76
N THR A 619 10.04 6.72 -16.56
CA THR A 619 8.92 6.91 -17.49
C THR A 619 7.73 7.46 -16.71
N TYR A 620 6.90 8.27 -17.36
CA TYR A 620 5.71 8.83 -16.76
C TYR A 620 4.48 8.44 -17.56
N ASP A 621 3.52 7.82 -16.89
CA ASP A 621 2.21 7.50 -17.41
C ASP A 621 1.25 8.63 -17.05
N GLU A 622 0.93 9.47 -18.04
CA GLU A 622 0.09 10.64 -17.85
C GLU A 622 -1.35 10.27 -17.48
N GLN A 623 -1.86 9.13 -17.99
CA GLN A 623 -3.22 8.68 -17.78
C GLN A 623 -3.42 8.25 -16.32
N ASN A 624 -2.51 7.43 -15.81
CA ASN A 624 -2.59 6.92 -14.44
C ASN A 624 -1.88 7.82 -13.42
N LYS A 625 -1.17 8.85 -13.89
CA LYS A 625 -0.40 9.81 -13.08
C LYS A 625 0.73 9.10 -12.29
N ILE A 626 1.32 8.06 -12.88
CA ILE A 626 2.34 7.22 -12.25
C ILE A 626 3.71 7.52 -12.85
N LEU A 627 4.66 7.87 -12.00
CA LEU A 627 6.07 7.96 -12.32
C LEU A 627 6.76 6.63 -11.94
N TYR A 628 7.36 5.99 -12.94
CA TYR A 628 8.14 4.77 -12.78
C TYR A 628 9.62 5.11 -12.71
N LEU A 629 10.30 4.69 -11.64
CA LEU A 629 11.72 4.92 -11.43
C LEU A 629 12.48 3.60 -11.44
N SER A 630 13.42 3.44 -12.38
CA SER A 630 14.36 2.32 -12.40
C SER A 630 15.59 2.66 -11.57
N ILE A 631 15.65 2.10 -10.35
CA ILE A 631 16.77 2.26 -9.44
C ILE A 631 17.81 1.18 -9.74
N LYS A 632 19.00 1.59 -10.16
CA LYS A 632 20.10 0.67 -10.48
C LYS A 632 21.19 0.68 -9.42
N ASN A 633 21.90 -0.43 -9.30
CA ASN A 633 23.18 -0.51 -8.60
C ASN A 633 23.12 -0.15 -7.09
N LEU A 634 22.07 -0.57 -6.39
CA LEU A 634 21.88 -0.25 -4.97
C LEU A 634 22.60 -1.26 -4.07
N LYS A 635 23.72 -0.83 -3.49
CA LYS A 635 24.56 -1.65 -2.60
C LYS A 635 23.86 -2.01 -1.28
N PRO A 636 24.24 -3.13 -0.63
CA PRO A 636 23.84 -3.46 0.73
C PRO A 636 24.03 -2.30 1.71
N GLY A 637 23.06 -2.09 2.60
CA GLY A 637 23.06 -1.05 3.63
C GLY A 637 23.06 0.39 3.10
N LYS A 638 22.90 0.60 1.78
CA LYS A 638 22.88 1.95 1.20
C LYS A 638 21.46 2.48 1.04
N SER A 639 21.35 3.78 1.28
CA SER A 639 20.18 4.60 0.98
C SER A 639 20.55 5.64 -0.06
N ARG A 640 19.64 5.93 -0.98
CA ARG A 640 19.76 7.03 -1.95
C ARG A 640 18.52 7.91 -1.85
N ILE A 641 18.75 9.22 -1.84
CA ILE A 641 17.68 10.22 -1.82
C ILE A 641 17.64 10.90 -3.18
N TYR A 642 16.48 10.83 -3.82
CA TYR A 642 16.20 11.46 -5.10
C TYR A 642 15.21 12.60 -4.91
N TYR A 643 15.55 13.78 -5.39
CA TYR A 643 14.62 14.90 -5.46
C TYR A 643 13.95 14.89 -6.83
N ILE A 644 12.62 14.91 -6.82
CA ILE A 644 11.81 14.91 -8.02
C ILE A 644 11.09 16.24 -8.07
N ASP A 645 11.52 17.10 -8.99
CA ASP A 645 10.90 18.39 -9.29
C ASP A 645 9.98 18.22 -10.50
N TYR A 646 8.79 18.81 -10.47
CA TYR A 646 7.82 18.73 -11.57
C TYR A 646 6.84 19.90 -11.55
N ASP A 647 6.30 20.25 -12.72
CA ASP A 647 5.27 21.25 -12.84
C ASP A 647 3.89 20.59 -12.84
N VAL A 648 3.01 21.01 -11.94
CA VAL A 648 1.61 20.59 -11.95
C VAL A 648 0.91 21.22 -13.15
N VAL A 649 0.39 20.38 -14.03
CA VAL A 649 -0.47 20.86 -15.13
C VAL A 649 -1.82 21.18 -14.51
N LYS A 650 -2.25 22.45 -14.61
CA LYS A 650 -3.64 22.78 -14.32
C LYS A 650 -4.49 22.02 -15.34
N GLU A 651 -5.31 21.11 -14.86
CA GLU A 651 -6.36 20.50 -15.68
C GLU A 651 -7.30 21.64 -16.13
N ASN A 652 -7.06 22.17 -17.33
CA ASN A 652 -8.07 22.93 -18.06
C ASN A 652 -9.03 21.89 -18.61
N LEU A 653 -10.05 21.56 -17.85
CA LEU A 653 -11.11 20.67 -18.29
C LEU A 653 -12.34 21.53 -18.56
N LEU A 654 -12.80 21.42 -19.81
CA LEU A 654 -13.99 22.03 -20.40
C LEU A 654 -15.26 21.74 -19.58
#